data_AF-A0A959GHD6-F1
#
_entry.id   AF-A0A959GHD6-F1
#
_cell.length_a   1.000
_cell.length_b   1.000
_cell.length_c   1.000
_cell.angle_alpha   90.00
_cell.angle_beta   90.00
_cell.angle_gamma   90.00
#
_symmetry.space_group_name_H-M   'P 1'
#
loop_
_entity.id
_entity.type
_entity.pdbx_description
1 polymer ?
#
loop_
_entity_poly.entity_id
_entity_poly.type
_entity_poly.pdbx_seq_one_letter_code
_entity_poly.pdbx_strand_id
1 'polypeptide(L)'
;MNTLKKILDKLFSTSAAGLYMALFAIAIGAATFVENDFGTSSAQKLIFRSRWMEVLMVLFAISILVNIFRFRLIQQKKWAIFAFHAAILLILLGAAVTRYTGFEGMVHIREGSISDSYLTGETYLVFEAEQGGKIYTFDEPVLFATLGNNAMKRSFLLGEREVSVEVLDFVPNPAEVMVEDENGAAVIQLVIAGANGREEYHLGQGSKNKVHGTLFNFSDEEEPQAFNIKYENGGLYLKGAQAFTVMQMATQQRDTFSPGQYYPLMLRSLYTIGQESFVFANFSPNARVELTSTSPKMSSTSMGGVKIRVSQGDEIAEDYIFGSKGVEGRPGLFVLGDMQMAISYGAKRAKLPFALKLRDFIMEKYPGTNSASSYASEVTLMDSRNHVNKDYRIYMNNILNYKGYRFFQSSFDKDELGTYLSINHDWWGTWISYLGYAILTLGMALTFFSSKSRFRQLSKSLEKMRQAERALGMLVLGALLFTANPAFGNTEAKPFAQVVDVGHAQKFGYLIVQDNRGRMKPMNTFASEILRKLSRKESLYGLTAEQIILGMAVNPSDWFQTPLIKMGKHENTKKLVPVEGDLATYDDFFDKNGQYLLKEAVSKAYDIPERDRGAFEKEIMKLDEKVNICNMVFSGSFMKVFPIPGDLNNHWESPTDVGGAHQNPQEQFYNRKFYTAYIPAVQNAFHDQDWSLANGMIDELEQYQQKYGAAVLPSANKVKAELLLNKLDVFS
;
A
#
# COMPACT_ATOMS: atom_id res chain seq x y z
N MET A 1 -42.79 9.16 -35.22
CA MET A 1 -41.69 8.24 -35.61
C MET A 1 -40.39 8.95 -35.99
N ASN A 2 -40.41 10.07 -36.75
CA ASN A 2 -39.18 10.75 -37.20
C ASN A 2 -38.39 11.48 -36.11
N THR A 3 -39.02 11.96 -35.04
CA THR A 3 -38.34 12.69 -33.94
C THR A 3 -37.55 11.74 -33.03
N LEU A 4 -38.17 10.64 -32.59
CA LEU A 4 -37.53 9.62 -31.76
C LEU A 4 -36.30 9.02 -32.46
N LYS A 5 -36.42 8.71 -33.75
CA LYS A 5 -35.30 8.20 -34.55
C LYS A 5 -34.12 9.18 -34.61
N LYS A 6 -34.39 10.48 -34.82
CA LYS A 6 -33.36 11.53 -34.82
C LYS A 6 -32.64 11.65 -33.47
N ILE A 7 -33.37 11.52 -32.36
CA ILE A 7 -32.80 11.55 -31.00
C ILE A 7 -31.89 10.35 -30.78
N LEU A 8 -32.38 9.14 -31.07
CA LEU A 8 -31.61 7.90 -30.93
C LEU A 8 -30.36 7.90 -31.84
N ASP A 9 -30.49 8.39 -33.07
CA ASP A 9 -29.37 8.46 -34.01
C ASP A 9 -28.24 9.38 -33.51
N LYS A 10 -28.58 10.47 -32.82
CA LYS A 10 -27.63 11.40 -32.20
C LYS A 10 -27.02 10.81 -30.92
N LEU A 11 -27.85 10.21 -30.06
CA LEU A 11 -27.44 9.63 -28.78
C LEU A 11 -26.49 8.43 -28.95
N PHE A 12 -26.66 7.64 -30.01
CA PHE A 12 -25.82 6.46 -30.30
C PHE A 12 -24.91 6.67 -31.51
N SER A 13 -24.49 7.91 -31.75
CA SER A 13 -23.53 8.26 -32.80
C SER A 13 -22.08 7.96 -32.40
N THR A 14 -21.16 7.98 -33.37
CA THR A 14 -19.72 7.91 -33.10
C THR A 14 -19.24 9.08 -32.26
N SER A 15 -19.78 10.27 -32.49
CA SER A 15 -19.48 11.46 -31.68
C SER A 15 -19.98 11.32 -30.24
N ALA A 16 -21.17 10.72 -30.04
CA ALA A 16 -21.67 10.42 -28.70
C ALA A 16 -20.81 9.37 -27.99
N ALA A 17 -20.38 8.31 -28.69
CA ALA A 17 -19.44 7.33 -28.13
C ALA A 17 -18.12 7.99 -27.68
N GLY A 18 -17.59 8.91 -28.49
CA GLY A 18 -16.40 9.71 -28.14
C GLY A 18 -16.63 10.60 -26.91
N LEU A 19 -17.79 11.24 -26.80
CA LEU A 19 -18.18 12.01 -25.62
C LEU A 19 -18.27 11.12 -24.37
N TYR A 20 -18.90 9.95 -24.45
CA TYR A 20 -19.01 9.04 -23.32
C TYR A 20 -17.64 8.55 -22.85
N MET A 21 -16.74 8.27 -23.78
CA MET A 21 -15.35 7.89 -23.47
C MET A 21 -14.59 9.04 -22.78
N ALA A 22 -14.77 10.29 -23.23
CA ALA A 22 -14.18 11.45 -22.59
C ALA A 22 -14.73 11.68 -21.16
N LEU A 23 -16.03 11.56 -20.97
CA LEU A 23 -16.68 11.63 -19.66
C LEU A 23 -16.18 10.52 -18.73
N PHE A 24 -15.96 9.31 -19.25
CA PHE A 24 -15.41 8.20 -18.50
C PHE A 24 -13.97 8.47 -18.04
N ALA A 25 -13.13 9.04 -18.91
CA ALA A 25 -11.77 9.43 -18.56
C ALA A 25 -11.74 10.54 -17.48
N ILE A 26 -12.60 11.56 -17.60
CA ILE A 26 -12.75 12.62 -16.60
C ILE A 26 -13.23 12.04 -15.27
N ALA A 27 -14.20 11.12 -15.29
CA ALA A 27 -14.71 10.46 -14.10
C ALA A 27 -13.63 9.64 -13.37
N ILE A 28 -12.81 8.88 -14.09
CA ILE A 28 -11.69 8.12 -13.49
C ILE A 28 -10.64 9.08 -12.91
N GLY A 29 -10.33 10.16 -13.63
CA GLY A 29 -9.43 11.20 -13.12
C GLY A 29 -9.94 11.80 -11.82
N ALA A 30 -11.20 12.23 -11.80
CA ALA A 30 -11.84 12.77 -10.60
C ALA A 30 -11.89 11.74 -9.45
N ALA A 31 -12.16 10.46 -9.74
CA ALA A 31 -12.17 9.40 -8.74
C ALA A 31 -10.81 9.23 -8.06
N THR A 32 -9.71 9.41 -8.79
CA THR A 32 -8.37 9.31 -8.23
C THR A 32 -8.11 10.40 -7.19
N PHE A 33 -8.58 11.63 -7.42
CA PHE A 33 -8.49 12.72 -6.43
C PHE A 33 -9.40 12.47 -5.23
N VAL A 34 -10.65 12.05 -5.46
CA VAL A 34 -11.59 11.71 -4.38
C VAL A 34 -11.04 10.58 -3.50
N GLU A 35 -10.43 9.56 -4.10
CA GLU A 35 -9.82 8.45 -3.37
C GLU A 35 -8.62 8.92 -2.54
N ASN A 36 -7.78 9.80 -3.08
CA ASN A 36 -6.63 10.34 -2.37
C ASN A 36 -7.04 11.13 -1.12
N ASP A 37 -8.11 11.93 -1.22
CA ASP A 37 -8.51 12.90 -0.20
C ASP A 37 -9.53 12.33 0.81
N PHE A 38 -10.44 11.46 0.35
CA PHE A 38 -11.57 10.96 1.15
C PHE A 38 -11.63 9.44 1.27
N GLY A 39 -10.73 8.72 0.59
CA GLY A 39 -10.62 7.27 0.65
C GLY A 39 -11.43 6.51 -0.41
N THR A 40 -11.16 5.21 -0.48
CA THR A 40 -11.71 4.31 -1.51
C THR A 40 -13.24 4.21 -1.46
N SER A 41 -13.84 4.23 -0.26
CA SER A 41 -15.30 4.15 -0.09
C SER A 41 -16.01 5.34 -0.73
N SER A 42 -15.43 6.55 -0.61
CA SER A 42 -15.98 7.78 -1.21
C SER A 42 -15.90 7.76 -2.74
N ALA A 43 -14.77 7.33 -3.31
CA ALA A 43 -14.62 7.18 -4.76
C ALA A 43 -15.56 6.12 -5.33
N GLN A 44 -15.73 5.00 -4.62
CA GLN A 44 -16.71 3.98 -4.98
C GLN A 44 -18.14 4.54 -4.92
N LYS A 45 -18.51 5.22 -3.83
CA LYS A 45 -19.88 5.69 -3.63
C LYS A 45 -20.31 6.76 -4.63
N LEU A 46 -19.45 7.75 -4.89
CA LEU A 46 -19.76 8.86 -5.79
C LEU A 46 -19.65 8.50 -7.27
N ILE A 47 -18.71 7.62 -7.63
CA ILE A 47 -18.32 7.40 -9.03
C ILE A 47 -18.50 5.93 -9.41
N PHE A 48 -17.65 5.01 -8.95
CA PHE A 48 -17.59 3.64 -9.50
C PHE A 48 -18.85 2.79 -9.25
N ARG A 49 -19.57 3.05 -8.17
CA ARG A 49 -20.82 2.35 -7.80
C ARG A 49 -22.07 3.20 -7.97
N SER A 50 -21.93 4.41 -8.49
CA SER A 50 -23.06 5.31 -8.72
C SER A 50 -23.94 4.86 -9.89
N ARG A 51 -25.22 5.25 -9.86
CA ARG A 51 -26.18 4.99 -10.94
C ARG A 51 -25.84 5.74 -12.22
N TRP A 52 -25.29 6.95 -12.13
CA TRP A 52 -24.96 7.75 -13.32
C TRP A 52 -23.79 7.11 -14.10
N MET A 53 -22.81 6.52 -13.40
CA MET A 53 -21.70 5.81 -14.04
C MET A 53 -22.19 4.54 -14.74
N GLU A 54 -23.13 3.83 -14.13
CA GLU A 54 -23.80 2.69 -14.75
C GLU A 54 -24.53 3.10 -16.04
N VAL A 55 -25.32 4.17 -16.01
CA VAL A 55 -26.00 4.72 -17.19
C VAL A 55 -24.99 5.09 -18.27
N LEU A 56 -23.87 5.73 -17.92
CA LEU A 56 -22.82 6.09 -18.86
C LEU A 56 -22.22 4.85 -19.55
N MET A 57 -21.95 3.78 -18.81
CA MET A 57 -21.45 2.51 -19.37
C MET A 57 -22.47 1.85 -20.30
N VAL A 58 -23.76 1.86 -19.94
CA VAL A 58 -24.84 1.32 -20.79
C VAL A 58 -24.97 2.13 -22.08
N LEU A 59 -24.97 3.46 -22.00
CA LEU A 59 -25.00 4.33 -23.17
C LEU A 59 -23.81 4.09 -24.11
N PHE A 60 -22.61 3.93 -23.54
CA PHE A 60 -21.41 3.58 -24.30
C PHE A 60 -21.54 2.20 -24.98
N ALA A 61 -22.00 1.18 -24.27
CA ALA A 61 -22.22 -0.16 -24.81
C ALA A 61 -23.23 -0.15 -25.97
N ILE A 62 -24.38 0.51 -25.81
CA ILE A 62 -25.38 0.62 -26.88
C ILE A 62 -24.81 1.38 -28.08
N SER A 63 -24.00 2.41 -27.85
CA SER A 63 -23.35 3.16 -28.94
C SER A 63 -22.41 2.28 -29.77
N ILE A 64 -21.62 1.42 -29.10
CA ILE A 64 -20.76 0.44 -29.78
C ILE A 64 -21.62 -0.54 -30.58
N LEU A 65 -22.68 -1.07 -29.98
CA LEU A 65 -23.59 -2.02 -30.62
C LEU A 65 -24.24 -1.43 -31.88
N VAL A 66 -24.79 -0.20 -31.79
CA VAL A 66 -25.38 0.51 -32.93
C VAL A 66 -24.35 0.74 -34.03
N ASN A 67 -23.12 1.12 -33.69
CA ASN A 67 -22.05 1.36 -34.66
C ASN A 67 -21.63 0.07 -35.41
N ILE A 68 -21.67 -1.11 -34.77
CA ILE A 68 -21.42 -2.39 -35.43
C ILE A 68 -22.36 -2.59 -36.63
N PHE A 69 -23.66 -2.33 -36.45
CA PHE A 69 -24.66 -2.47 -37.51
C PHE A 69 -24.63 -1.31 -38.50
N ARG A 70 -24.52 -0.06 -38.02
CA ARG A 70 -24.48 1.15 -38.85
C ARG A 70 -23.34 1.11 -39.86
N PHE A 71 -22.15 0.65 -39.46
CA PHE A 71 -20.98 0.54 -40.34
C PHE A 71 -20.81 -0.84 -40.99
N ARG A 72 -21.77 -1.75 -40.79
CA ARG A 72 -21.78 -3.13 -41.33
C ARG A 72 -20.46 -3.84 -41.03
N LEU A 73 -20.04 -3.84 -39.76
CA LEU A 73 -18.72 -4.37 -39.35
C LEU A 73 -18.62 -5.90 -39.44
N ILE A 74 -19.74 -6.62 -39.50
CA ILE A 74 -19.81 -8.09 -39.58
C ILE A 74 -19.25 -8.64 -40.92
N GLN A 75 -18.92 -7.77 -41.88
CA GLN A 75 -18.28 -8.16 -43.13
C GLN A 75 -16.88 -8.75 -42.91
N GLN A 76 -16.54 -9.81 -43.65
CA GLN A 76 -15.24 -10.51 -43.59
C GLN A 76 -14.02 -9.57 -43.65
N LYS A 77 -14.08 -8.55 -44.52
CA LYS A 77 -13.00 -7.57 -44.69
C LYS A 77 -12.75 -6.68 -43.45
N LYS A 78 -13.65 -6.70 -42.47
CA LYS A 78 -13.63 -5.87 -41.26
C LYS A 78 -13.56 -6.69 -39.97
N TRP A 79 -13.31 -7.99 -40.06
CA TRP A 79 -13.28 -8.88 -38.88
C TRP A 79 -12.34 -8.44 -37.78
N ALA A 80 -11.18 -7.87 -38.11
CA ALA A 80 -10.29 -7.30 -37.10
C ALA A 80 -10.99 -6.18 -36.29
N ILE A 81 -11.63 -5.22 -36.96
CA ILE A 81 -12.32 -4.09 -36.30
C ILE A 81 -13.57 -4.58 -35.55
N PHE A 82 -14.32 -5.50 -36.14
CA PHE A 82 -15.47 -6.13 -35.49
C PHE A 82 -15.06 -6.85 -34.20
N ALA A 83 -13.97 -7.62 -34.22
CA ALA A 83 -13.46 -8.32 -33.05
C ALA A 83 -13.17 -7.36 -31.89
N PHE A 84 -12.56 -6.20 -32.15
CA PHE A 84 -12.37 -5.17 -31.10
C PHE A 84 -13.69 -4.71 -30.47
N HIS A 85 -14.69 -4.36 -31.30
CA HIS A 85 -15.96 -3.85 -30.78
C HIS A 85 -16.75 -4.94 -30.05
N ALA A 86 -16.76 -6.16 -30.58
CA ALA A 86 -17.40 -7.32 -29.95
C ALA A 86 -16.72 -7.67 -28.62
N ALA A 87 -15.38 -7.62 -28.56
CA ALA A 87 -14.62 -7.85 -27.34
C ALA A 87 -14.98 -6.82 -26.25
N ILE A 88 -15.04 -5.53 -26.59
CA ILE A 88 -15.42 -4.49 -25.62
C ILE A 88 -16.83 -4.74 -25.07
N LEU A 89 -17.80 -5.10 -25.93
CA LEU A 89 -19.16 -5.42 -25.48
C LEU A 89 -19.18 -6.63 -24.53
N LEU A 90 -18.42 -7.68 -24.83
CA LEU A 90 -18.31 -8.85 -23.97
C LEU A 90 -17.64 -8.52 -22.63
N ILE A 91 -16.58 -7.71 -22.63
CA ILE A 91 -15.93 -7.27 -21.39
C ILE A 91 -16.89 -6.44 -20.53
N LEU A 92 -17.65 -5.51 -21.13
CA LEU A 92 -18.66 -4.73 -20.41
C LEU A 92 -19.78 -5.60 -19.86
N LEU A 93 -20.24 -6.59 -20.62
CA LEU A 93 -21.23 -7.56 -20.17
C LEU A 93 -20.69 -8.43 -19.03
N GLY A 94 -19.46 -8.92 -19.14
CA GLY A 94 -18.79 -9.69 -18.10
C GLY A 94 -18.69 -8.88 -16.80
N ALA A 95 -18.23 -7.63 -16.88
CA ALA A 95 -18.17 -6.72 -15.75
C ALA A 95 -19.55 -6.45 -15.11
N ALA A 96 -20.62 -6.34 -15.91
CA ALA A 96 -21.98 -6.19 -15.40
C ALA A 96 -22.44 -7.45 -14.66
N VAL A 97 -22.16 -8.65 -15.19
CA VAL A 97 -22.47 -9.92 -14.53
C VAL A 97 -21.70 -10.06 -13.22
N THR A 98 -20.39 -9.77 -13.21
CA THR A 98 -19.57 -9.76 -11.99
C THR A 98 -20.15 -8.82 -10.93
N ARG A 99 -20.57 -7.62 -11.33
CA ARG A 99 -21.11 -6.61 -10.40
C ARG A 99 -22.41 -7.05 -9.71
N TYR A 100 -23.28 -7.75 -10.43
CA TYR A 100 -24.62 -8.07 -9.94
C TYR A 100 -24.75 -9.47 -9.34
N THR A 101 -23.85 -10.38 -9.70
CA THR A 101 -23.92 -11.79 -9.26
C THR A 101 -22.68 -12.24 -8.51
N GLY A 102 -21.57 -11.52 -8.65
CA GLY A 102 -20.31 -11.86 -8.01
C GLY A 102 -20.25 -11.38 -6.56
N PHE A 103 -19.49 -12.11 -5.74
CA PHE A 103 -19.14 -11.67 -4.40
C PHE A 103 -17.69 -11.99 -4.07
N GLU A 104 -17.17 -11.25 -3.09
CA GLU A 104 -15.79 -11.35 -2.62
C GLU A 104 -15.75 -11.38 -1.09
N GLY A 105 -14.65 -11.89 -0.55
CA GLY A 105 -14.42 -11.95 0.88
C GLY A 105 -13.04 -12.46 1.25
N MET A 106 -12.87 -12.76 2.53
CA MET A 106 -11.63 -13.25 3.10
C MET A 106 -11.90 -14.43 4.03
N VAL A 107 -11.05 -15.45 3.93
CA VAL A 107 -10.99 -16.59 4.87
C VAL A 107 -9.68 -16.49 5.63
N HIS A 108 -9.75 -16.55 6.95
CA HIS A 108 -8.58 -16.75 7.80
C HIS A 108 -8.59 -18.17 8.35
N ILE A 109 -7.47 -18.88 8.23
CA ILE A 109 -7.33 -20.25 8.75
C ILE A 109 -5.97 -20.37 9.44
N ARG A 110 -6.00 -20.84 10.69
CA ARG A 110 -4.80 -21.22 11.45
C ARG A 110 -4.35 -22.63 11.08
N GLU A 111 -3.06 -22.91 11.16
CA GLU A 111 -2.54 -24.25 10.89
C GLU A 111 -3.23 -25.32 11.76
N GLY A 112 -3.47 -26.49 11.16
CA GLY A 112 -4.24 -27.57 11.75
C GLY A 112 -5.75 -27.33 11.83
N SER A 113 -6.21 -26.09 11.68
CA SER A 113 -7.62 -25.70 11.82
C SER A 113 -8.41 -25.88 10.52
N ILE A 114 -9.72 -25.98 10.68
CA ILE A 114 -10.70 -26.09 9.59
C ILE A 114 -11.58 -24.86 9.60
N SER A 115 -11.85 -24.28 8.43
CA SER A 115 -12.84 -23.22 8.25
C SER A 115 -13.84 -23.59 7.15
N ASP A 116 -15.12 -23.39 7.44
CA ASP A 116 -16.25 -23.51 6.51
C ASP A 116 -16.95 -22.15 6.32
N SER A 117 -16.31 -21.04 6.68
CA SER A 117 -16.89 -19.70 6.59
C SER A 117 -15.88 -18.65 6.12
N TYR A 118 -16.40 -17.54 5.63
CA TYR A 118 -15.63 -16.39 5.18
C TYR A 118 -16.27 -15.09 5.67
N LEU A 119 -15.47 -14.03 5.80
CA LEU A 119 -15.94 -12.67 6.02
C LEU A 119 -16.18 -11.99 4.68
N THR A 120 -17.32 -11.31 4.53
CA THR A 120 -17.64 -10.59 3.30
C THR A 120 -16.70 -9.40 3.05
N GLY A 121 -16.40 -9.13 1.77
CA GLY A 121 -15.67 -7.91 1.38
C GLY A 121 -16.54 -6.64 1.47
N GLU A 122 -17.86 -6.81 1.30
CA GLU A 122 -18.87 -5.78 1.53
C GLU A 122 -19.20 -5.63 3.01
N THR A 123 -19.64 -4.43 3.39
CA THR A 123 -20.15 -4.11 4.72
C THR A 123 -21.67 -4.20 4.77
N TYR A 124 -22.19 -4.61 5.92
CA TYR A 124 -23.60 -4.80 6.21
C TYR A 124 -23.96 -4.09 7.51
N LEU A 125 -25.22 -3.65 7.59
CA LEU A 125 -25.92 -3.56 8.87
C LEU A 125 -26.57 -4.92 9.13
N VAL A 126 -26.19 -5.58 10.21
CA VAL A 126 -26.77 -6.86 10.64
C VAL A 126 -27.63 -6.60 11.86
N PHE A 127 -28.87 -7.08 11.79
CA PHE A 127 -29.89 -6.87 12.79
C PHE A 127 -30.26 -8.21 13.42
N GLU A 128 -30.33 -8.24 14.74
CA GLU A 128 -30.85 -9.36 15.52
C GLU A 128 -31.86 -8.79 16.52
N ALA A 129 -33.13 -9.09 16.31
CA ALA A 129 -34.21 -8.61 17.16
C ALA A 129 -34.84 -9.76 17.93
N GLU A 130 -34.98 -9.60 19.24
CA GLU A 130 -35.72 -10.49 20.10
C GLU A 130 -37.07 -9.86 20.45
N GLN A 131 -38.15 -10.58 20.12
CA GLN A 131 -39.50 -10.17 20.46
C GLN A 131 -40.37 -11.37 20.80
N GLY A 132 -40.94 -11.38 22.01
CA GLY A 132 -41.80 -12.47 22.48
C GLY A 132 -41.12 -13.84 22.47
N GLY A 133 -39.82 -13.90 22.75
CA GLY A 133 -39.01 -15.12 22.75
C GLY A 133 -38.65 -15.66 21.37
N LYS A 134 -38.96 -14.94 20.28
CA LYS A 134 -38.51 -15.26 18.91
C LYS A 134 -37.38 -14.33 18.52
N ILE A 135 -36.36 -14.90 17.88
CA ILE A 135 -35.21 -14.17 17.34
C ILE A 135 -35.40 -14.01 15.83
N TYR A 136 -35.27 -12.77 15.35
CA TYR A 136 -35.33 -12.40 13.94
C TYR A 136 -33.96 -11.87 13.51
N THR A 137 -33.34 -12.48 12.51
CA THR A 137 -32.04 -12.05 11.98
C THR A 137 -32.16 -11.65 10.52
N PHE A 138 -31.66 -10.48 10.16
CA PHE A 138 -31.66 -9.96 8.80
C PHE A 138 -30.48 -8.99 8.59
N ASP A 139 -30.17 -8.68 7.33
CA ASP A 139 -29.05 -7.81 7.00
C ASP A 139 -29.35 -6.92 5.79
N GLU A 140 -28.73 -5.74 5.77
CA GLU A 140 -28.81 -4.77 4.68
C GLU A 140 -27.39 -4.41 4.21
N PRO A 141 -27.06 -4.56 2.91
CA PRO A 141 -25.77 -4.15 2.39
C PRO A 141 -25.65 -2.63 2.42
N VAL A 142 -24.53 -2.14 2.95
CA VAL A 142 -24.25 -0.70 3.09
C VAL A 142 -22.87 -0.36 2.54
N LEU A 143 -22.77 0.85 1.98
CA LEU A 143 -21.50 1.48 1.63
C LEU A 143 -21.50 2.86 2.29
N PHE A 144 -21.06 2.95 3.54
CA PHE A 144 -20.86 4.23 4.18
C PHE A 144 -19.53 4.84 3.76
N ALA A 145 -19.54 6.15 3.51
CA ALA A 145 -18.38 6.89 3.05
C ALA A 145 -18.45 8.33 3.54
N THR A 146 -17.31 9.00 3.61
CA THR A 146 -17.24 10.42 3.98
C THR A 146 -18.02 11.31 3.03
N LEU A 147 -17.96 11.01 1.72
CA LEU A 147 -18.72 11.72 0.71
C LEU A 147 -19.84 10.86 0.12
N GLY A 148 -20.98 11.51 -0.14
CA GLY A 148 -22.19 10.91 -0.70
C GLY A 148 -23.29 10.73 0.35
N ASN A 149 -24.45 10.25 -0.09
CA ASN A 149 -25.62 10.10 0.78
C ASN A 149 -25.55 8.78 1.59
N ASN A 150 -25.38 8.87 2.90
CA ASN A 150 -25.39 7.74 3.83
C ASN A 150 -26.77 7.42 4.41
N ALA A 151 -27.78 8.25 4.16
CA ALA A 151 -29.11 8.06 4.72
C ALA A 151 -29.74 6.76 4.24
N MET A 152 -30.32 6.03 5.19
CA MET A 152 -31.09 4.81 4.97
C MET A 152 -32.30 4.86 5.89
N LYS A 153 -33.47 4.48 5.37
CA LYS A 153 -34.65 4.19 6.19
C LYS A 153 -35.27 2.86 5.72
N ARG A 154 -35.55 1.97 6.66
CA ARG A 154 -36.15 0.65 6.42
C ARG A 154 -37.16 0.34 7.50
N SER A 155 -38.29 -0.21 7.09
CA SER A 155 -39.29 -0.78 7.99
C SER A 155 -39.25 -2.30 7.90
N PHE A 156 -39.31 -2.97 9.04
CA PHE A 156 -39.34 -4.41 9.17
C PHE A 156 -40.57 -4.82 9.97
N LEU A 157 -41.24 -5.89 9.54
CA LEU A 157 -42.34 -6.47 10.29
C LEU A 157 -41.80 -7.59 11.19
N LEU A 158 -41.80 -7.34 12.51
CA LEU A 158 -41.39 -8.30 13.52
C LEU A 158 -42.66 -8.81 14.23
N GLY A 159 -43.07 -10.04 13.89
CA GLY A 159 -44.37 -10.56 14.31
C GLY A 159 -45.52 -9.71 13.73
N GLU A 160 -46.24 -9.00 14.60
CA GLU A 160 -47.33 -8.08 14.22
C GLU A 160 -46.92 -6.60 14.37
N ARG A 161 -45.70 -6.30 14.84
CA ARG A 161 -45.24 -4.93 15.06
C ARG A 161 -44.30 -4.48 13.96
N GLU A 162 -44.53 -3.27 13.44
CA GLU A 162 -43.60 -2.62 12.50
C GLU A 162 -42.51 -1.88 13.28
N VAL A 163 -41.26 -2.10 12.87
CA VAL A 163 -40.09 -1.43 13.44
C VAL A 163 -39.34 -0.72 12.32
N SER A 164 -39.11 0.58 12.49
CA SER A 164 -38.37 1.41 11.55
C SER A 164 -36.95 1.64 12.05
N VAL A 165 -35.97 1.38 11.18
CA VAL A 165 -34.57 1.70 11.40
C VAL A 165 -34.15 2.80 10.43
N GLU A 166 -33.54 3.85 10.95
CA GLU A 166 -33.03 4.99 10.20
C GLU A 166 -31.55 5.25 10.52
N VAL A 167 -30.73 5.42 9.49
CA VAL A 167 -29.35 5.91 9.62
C VAL A 167 -29.39 7.43 9.53
N LEU A 168 -29.11 8.09 10.66
CA LEU A 168 -29.15 9.55 10.78
C LEU A 168 -27.86 10.19 10.31
N ASP A 169 -26.72 9.60 10.66
CA ASP A 169 -25.41 10.17 10.39
C ASP A 169 -24.31 9.09 10.29
N PHE A 170 -23.21 9.45 9.63
CA PHE A 170 -22.02 8.63 9.52
C PHE A 170 -20.76 9.48 9.78
N VAL A 171 -20.03 9.13 10.83
CA VAL A 171 -18.80 9.80 11.26
C VAL A 171 -17.59 8.94 10.85
N PRO A 172 -16.77 9.38 9.89
CA PRO A 172 -15.55 8.68 9.52
C PRO A 172 -14.45 8.91 10.56
N ASN A 173 -13.70 7.87 10.92
CA ASN A 173 -12.64 7.92 11.94
C ASN A 173 -13.10 8.60 13.24
N PRO A 174 -14.17 8.10 13.87
CA PRO A 174 -14.78 8.76 15.01
C PRO A 174 -13.81 8.81 16.19
N ALA A 175 -13.74 9.96 16.84
CA ALA A 175 -13.14 10.12 18.15
C ALA A 175 -14.05 10.97 19.02
N GLU A 176 -14.11 10.61 20.29
CA GLU A 176 -14.74 11.43 21.30
C GLU A 176 -13.91 12.67 21.53
N VAL A 177 -14.56 13.84 21.59
CA VAL A 177 -13.95 15.11 21.94
C VAL A 177 -14.78 15.77 23.02
N MET A 178 -14.11 16.30 24.03
CA MET A 178 -14.72 17.12 25.07
C MET A 178 -15.02 18.52 24.53
N VAL A 179 -16.28 18.92 24.55
CA VAL A 179 -16.75 20.25 24.12
C VAL A 179 -17.38 20.96 25.33
N GLU A 180 -16.94 22.19 25.60
CA GLU A 180 -17.52 23.03 26.66
C GLU A 180 -19.02 23.27 26.41
N ASP A 181 -19.84 23.05 27.43
CA ASP A 181 -21.30 23.22 27.39
C ASP A 181 -21.75 23.76 28.74
N GLU A 182 -22.39 24.94 28.77
CA GLU A 182 -22.85 25.57 30.01
C GLU A 182 -23.82 24.69 30.83
N ASN A 183 -24.52 23.76 30.17
CA ASN A 183 -25.41 22.79 30.82
C ASN A 183 -24.79 21.38 30.90
N GLY A 184 -23.52 21.24 30.54
CA GLY A 184 -22.77 19.99 30.56
C GLY A 184 -22.40 19.54 31.98
N ALA A 185 -21.89 18.32 32.08
CA ALA A 185 -21.38 17.76 33.34
C ALA A 185 -19.85 17.85 33.38
N ALA A 186 -19.26 17.58 34.54
CA ALA A 186 -17.81 17.53 34.64
C ALA A 186 -17.26 16.33 33.84
N VAL A 187 -16.27 16.56 32.99
CA VAL A 187 -15.64 15.55 32.14
C VAL A 187 -14.13 15.62 32.31
N ILE A 188 -13.48 14.47 32.48
CA ILE A 188 -12.02 14.35 32.55
C ILE A 188 -11.49 13.48 31.41
N GLN A 189 -10.46 13.96 30.72
CA GLN A 189 -9.79 13.25 29.62
C GLN A 189 -8.68 12.37 30.17
N LEU A 190 -8.78 11.07 29.93
CA LEU A 190 -7.81 10.04 30.28
C LEU A 190 -7.04 9.60 29.03
N VAL A 191 -5.71 9.54 29.12
CA VAL A 191 -4.83 9.13 28.02
C VAL A 191 -3.99 7.94 28.47
N ILE A 192 -3.98 6.88 27.66
CA ILE A 192 -3.23 5.64 27.94
C ILE A 192 -2.37 5.30 26.71
N ALA A 193 -1.21 4.70 26.92
CA ALA A 193 -0.43 4.10 25.85
C ALA A 193 -0.97 2.68 25.56
N GLY A 194 -1.72 2.53 24.48
CA GLY A 194 -2.26 1.26 24.00
C GLY A 194 -1.40 0.61 22.90
N ALA A 195 -1.84 -0.54 22.40
CA ALA A 195 -1.13 -1.33 21.38
C ALA A 195 -0.92 -0.58 20.06
N ASN A 196 -1.76 0.40 19.76
CA ASN A 196 -1.70 1.24 18.56
C ASN A 196 -1.18 2.66 18.84
N GLY A 197 -0.55 2.89 19.99
CA GLY A 197 -0.02 4.19 20.39
C GLY A 197 -0.89 4.89 21.43
N ARG A 198 -1.00 6.22 21.35
CA ARG A 198 -1.75 7.05 22.31
C ARG A 198 -3.25 6.88 22.12
N GLU A 199 -3.95 6.37 23.13
CA GLU A 199 -5.41 6.22 23.18
C GLU A 199 -6.01 7.23 24.16
N GLU A 200 -7.15 7.83 23.81
CA GLU A 200 -7.82 8.86 24.60
C GLU A 200 -9.25 8.45 24.93
N TYR A 201 -9.65 8.69 26.18
CA TYR A 201 -10.97 8.37 26.73
C TYR A 201 -11.53 9.57 27.49
N HIS A 202 -12.85 9.73 27.51
CA HIS A 202 -13.52 10.80 28.24
C HIS A 202 -14.41 10.21 29.34
N LEU A 203 -14.11 10.52 30.59
CA LEU A 203 -14.88 10.06 31.74
C LEU A 203 -15.79 11.19 32.20
N GLY A 204 -17.11 11.03 32.06
CA GLY A 204 -18.10 11.97 32.60
C GLY A 204 -18.38 11.71 34.09
N GLN A 205 -18.80 12.73 34.83
CA GLN A 205 -19.25 12.59 36.21
C GLN A 205 -20.48 11.66 36.29
N GLY A 206 -20.46 10.75 37.27
CA GLY A 206 -21.38 9.62 37.42
C GLY A 206 -20.95 8.33 36.73
N SER A 207 -19.86 8.33 35.94
CA SER A 207 -19.47 7.16 35.15
C SER A 207 -18.54 6.16 35.87
N LYS A 208 -18.70 4.88 35.54
CA LYS A 208 -17.80 3.78 35.93
C LYS A 208 -17.26 3.12 34.67
N ASN A 209 -15.97 3.27 34.40
CA ASN A 209 -15.35 2.83 33.15
C ASN A 209 -14.16 1.91 33.44
N LYS A 210 -14.08 0.79 32.71
CA LYS A 210 -12.92 -0.11 32.77
C LYS A 210 -12.07 0.05 31.53
N VAL A 211 -10.84 0.53 31.69
CA VAL A 211 -9.91 0.84 30.60
C VAL A 211 -8.62 0.04 30.80
N HIS A 212 -8.24 -0.79 29.82
CA HIS A 212 -7.06 -1.69 29.88
C HIS A 212 -6.97 -2.49 31.19
N GLY A 213 -8.11 -2.94 31.72
CA GLY A 213 -8.16 -3.70 32.98
C GLY A 213 -8.22 -2.85 34.26
N THR A 214 -7.92 -1.55 34.19
CA THR A 214 -8.02 -0.61 35.32
C THR A 214 -9.43 -0.03 35.40
N LEU A 215 -10.04 -0.08 36.58
CA LEU A 215 -11.37 0.48 36.82
C LEU A 215 -11.25 1.94 37.27
N PHE A 216 -11.94 2.84 36.58
CA PHE A 216 -12.04 4.26 36.90
C PHE A 216 -13.49 4.54 37.29
N ASN A 217 -13.67 5.22 38.42
CA ASN A 217 -14.98 5.62 38.92
C ASN A 217 -14.96 7.13 39.14
N PHE A 218 -15.69 7.87 38.32
CA PHE A 218 -15.85 9.32 38.48
C PHE A 218 -17.22 9.61 39.06
N SER A 219 -17.43 9.31 40.34
CA SER A 219 -18.69 9.55 41.04
C SER A 219 -18.46 9.78 42.53
N ASP A 220 -19.50 10.22 43.24
CA ASP A 220 -19.43 10.48 44.68
C ASP A 220 -19.40 9.18 45.50
N GLU A 221 -20.00 8.11 44.96
CA GLU A 221 -20.02 6.78 45.55
C GLU A 221 -18.71 6.03 45.25
N GLU A 222 -18.01 5.58 46.29
CA GLU A 222 -16.75 4.86 46.09
C GLU A 222 -16.95 3.43 45.58
N GLU A 223 -16.05 3.01 44.68
CA GLU A 223 -15.94 1.65 44.17
C GLU A 223 -14.63 1.03 44.68
N PRO A 224 -14.65 -0.08 45.46
CA PRO A 224 -13.49 -0.57 46.21
C PRO A 224 -12.24 -0.89 45.39
N GLN A 225 -12.39 -1.29 44.12
CA GLN A 225 -11.27 -1.67 43.24
C GLN A 225 -10.92 -0.59 42.20
N ALA A 226 -11.57 0.57 42.25
CA ALA A 226 -11.40 1.63 41.26
C ALA A 226 -10.39 2.70 41.69
N PHE A 227 -9.90 3.44 40.70
CA PHE A 227 -9.47 4.81 40.89
C PHE A 227 -10.71 5.70 41.02
N ASN A 228 -10.99 6.11 42.25
CA ASN A 228 -12.12 6.95 42.58
C ASN A 228 -11.73 8.41 42.37
N ILE A 229 -12.40 9.07 41.44
CA ILE A 229 -12.21 10.47 41.08
C ILE A 229 -13.41 11.24 41.64
N LYS A 230 -13.13 12.34 42.36
CA LYS A 230 -14.16 13.25 42.88
C LYS A 230 -13.90 14.66 42.41
N TYR A 231 -14.98 15.38 42.11
CA TYR A 231 -14.97 16.80 41.80
C TYR A 231 -15.84 17.53 42.82
N GLU A 232 -15.20 18.17 43.80
CA GLU A 232 -15.89 18.87 44.89
C GLU A 232 -15.20 20.21 45.16
N ASN A 233 -15.98 21.26 45.44
CA ASN A 233 -15.48 22.60 45.75
C ASN A 233 -14.50 23.18 44.71
N GLY A 234 -14.66 22.84 43.43
CA GLY A 234 -13.79 23.30 42.34
C GLY A 234 -12.43 22.59 42.25
N GLY A 235 -12.19 21.55 43.05
CA GLY A 235 -10.98 20.73 43.02
C GLY A 235 -11.25 19.29 42.57
N LEU A 236 -10.29 18.71 41.84
CA LEU A 236 -10.29 17.29 41.52
C LEU A 236 -9.44 16.50 42.51
N TYR A 237 -9.98 15.38 42.97
CA TYR A 237 -9.32 14.48 43.91
C TYR A 237 -9.34 13.05 43.38
N LEU A 238 -8.28 12.30 43.67
CA LEU A 238 -8.09 10.92 43.25
C LEU A 238 -7.77 10.04 44.47
N LYS A 239 -8.41 8.87 44.53
CA LYS A 239 -8.14 7.81 45.50
C LYS A 239 -7.92 6.48 44.77
N GLY A 240 -6.75 5.90 44.94
CA GLY A 240 -6.41 4.59 44.40
C GLY A 240 -6.70 3.45 45.38
N ALA A 241 -7.13 2.30 44.85
CA ALA A 241 -7.28 1.06 45.63
C ALA A 241 -5.93 0.43 46.03
N GLN A 242 -4.86 0.75 45.31
CA GLN A 242 -3.47 0.34 45.59
C GLN A 242 -2.56 1.57 45.59
N ALA A 243 -1.33 1.41 46.08
CA ALA A 243 -0.33 2.47 45.99
C ALA A 243 -0.03 2.79 44.52
N PHE A 244 0.10 4.07 44.19
CA PHE A 244 0.40 4.52 42.84
C PHE A 244 1.43 5.65 42.87
N THR A 245 2.17 5.77 41.78
CA THR A 245 3.19 6.82 41.60
C THR A 245 2.66 7.87 40.65
N VAL A 246 2.97 9.14 40.91
CA VAL A 246 2.65 10.26 40.02
C VAL A 246 3.94 10.96 39.64
N MET A 247 4.16 11.17 38.35
CA MET A 247 5.28 11.94 37.82
C MET A 247 4.77 13.15 37.05
N GLN A 248 5.07 14.36 37.52
CA GLN A 248 4.73 15.58 36.80
C GLN A 248 5.64 15.70 35.57
N MET A 249 5.06 15.69 34.37
CA MET A 249 5.84 15.61 33.12
C MET A 249 6.78 16.81 32.91
N ALA A 250 6.38 18.01 33.38
CA ALA A 250 7.15 19.23 33.22
C ALA A 250 8.40 19.30 34.12
N THR A 251 8.30 18.81 35.36
CA THR A 251 9.39 18.89 36.36
C THR A 251 10.13 17.57 36.54
N GLN A 252 9.58 16.47 36.02
CA GLN A 252 10.03 15.09 36.25
C GLN A 252 10.03 14.68 37.74
N GLN A 253 9.41 15.48 38.62
CA GLN A 253 9.26 15.15 40.03
C GLN A 253 8.30 13.98 40.18
N ARG A 254 8.66 13.02 41.04
CA ARG A 254 7.95 11.77 41.26
C ARG A 254 7.54 11.64 42.72
N ASP A 255 6.25 11.48 42.95
CA ASP A 255 5.65 11.25 44.27
C ASP A 255 4.97 9.88 44.31
N THR A 256 4.92 9.24 45.48
CA THR A 256 4.23 7.95 45.69
C THR A 256 3.12 8.12 46.71
N PHE A 257 1.91 7.73 46.35
CA PHE A 257 0.71 7.88 47.17
C PHE A 257 0.25 6.54 47.74
N SER A 258 -0.19 6.55 48.99
CA SER A 258 -0.68 5.36 49.70
C SER A 258 -2.12 5.05 49.31
N PRO A 259 -2.55 3.77 49.32
CA PRO A 259 -3.93 3.42 49.00
C PRO A 259 -4.92 3.97 50.03
N GLY A 260 -6.18 4.13 49.61
CA GLY A 260 -7.30 4.39 50.52
C GLY A 260 -7.47 5.83 51.02
N GLN A 261 -6.62 6.77 50.57
CA GLN A 261 -6.73 8.20 50.85
C GLN A 261 -6.93 9.01 49.56
N TYR A 262 -7.63 10.15 49.65
CA TYR A 262 -7.77 11.10 48.55
C TYR A 262 -6.58 12.05 48.50
N TYR A 263 -6.04 12.23 47.31
CA TYR A 263 -5.00 13.21 46.99
C TYR A 263 -5.47 14.15 45.88
N PRO A 264 -4.96 15.38 45.79
CA PRO A 264 -5.25 16.27 44.66
C PRO A 264 -4.86 15.61 43.34
N LEU A 265 -5.78 15.57 42.38
CA LEU A 265 -5.52 15.06 41.04
C LEU A 265 -4.73 16.12 40.26
N MET A 266 -3.51 15.76 39.88
CA MET A 266 -2.64 16.56 39.03
C MET A 266 -2.90 16.23 37.55
N LEU A 267 -3.38 17.21 36.78
CA LEU A 267 -3.48 17.07 35.33
C LEU A 267 -2.09 17.02 34.68
N ARG A 268 -2.00 16.48 33.46
CA ARG A 268 -0.76 16.39 32.66
C ARG A 268 0.39 15.74 33.44
N SER A 269 0.04 14.78 34.30
CA SER A 269 0.97 14.00 35.11
C SER A 269 0.78 12.51 34.80
N LEU A 270 1.88 11.76 34.78
CA LEU A 270 1.88 10.32 34.52
C LEU A 270 1.62 9.57 35.81
N TYR A 271 0.50 8.88 35.88
CA TYR A 271 0.11 7.99 36.96
C TYR A 271 0.55 6.57 36.58
N THR A 272 1.23 5.89 37.49
CA THR A 272 1.70 4.52 37.29
C THR A 272 1.24 3.63 38.44
N ILE A 273 0.60 2.51 38.09
CA ILE A 273 0.16 1.46 39.02
C ILE A 273 0.58 0.10 38.48
N GLY A 274 1.51 -0.57 39.17
CA GLY A 274 2.11 -1.80 38.66
C GLY A 274 2.79 -1.57 37.30
N GLN A 275 2.28 -2.22 36.25
CA GLN A 275 2.76 -2.04 34.86
C GLN A 275 1.92 -1.04 34.05
N GLU A 276 0.76 -0.62 34.56
CA GLU A 276 -0.14 0.27 33.85
C GLU A 276 0.26 1.73 34.07
N SER A 277 0.21 2.54 33.01
CA SER A 277 0.50 3.97 33.08
C SER A 277 -0.51 4.79 32.28
N PHE A 278 -0.99 5.88 32.87
CA PHE A 278 -2.02 6.73 32.28
C PHE A 278 -1.85 8.19 32.69
N VAL A 279 -2.46 9.10 31.94
CA VAL A 279 -2.39 10.55 32.14
C VAL A 279 -3.80 11.13 32.13
N PHE A 280 -4.16 11.90 33.15
CA PHE A 280 -5.33 12.78 33.07
C PHE A 280 -4.91 14.06 32.35
N ALA A 281 -5.21 14.17 31.06
CA ALA A 281 -4.64 15.20 30.19
C ALA A 281 -5.34 16.55 30.33
N ASN A 282 -6.67 16.53 30.45
CA ASN A 282 -7.50 17.73 30.50
C ASN A 282 -8.77 17.48 31.33
N PHE A 283 -9.41 18.57 31.77
CA PHE A 283 -10.66 18.54 32.52
C PHE A 283 -11.50 19.76 32.16
N SER A 284 -12.81 19.56 32.01
CA SER A 284 -13.78 20.65 31.98
C SER A 284 -14.88 20.39 33.01
N PRO A 285 -15.25 21.40 33.82
CA PRO A 285 -16.32 21.27 34.81
C PRO A 285 -17.71 21.24 34.17
N ASN A 286 -17.89 21.80 32.97
CA ASN A 286 -19.16 21.87 32.25
C ASN A 286 -18.90 21.54 30.78
N ALA A 287 -18.92 20.26 30.44
CA ALA A 287 -18.72 19.79 29.09
C ALA A 287 -19.68 18.65 28.73
N ARG A 288 -19.78 18.41 27.43
CA ARG A 288 -20.34 17.18 26.88
C ARG A 288 -19.31 16.50 26.00
N VAL A 289 -19.40 15.18 25.92
CA VAL A 289 -18.59 14.39 25.00
C VAL A 289 -19.34 14.31 23.67
N GLU A 290 -18.71 14.80 22.61
CA GLU A 290 -19.26 14.76 21.25
C GLU A 290 -18.38 13.86 20.36
N LEU A 291 -19.03 13.05 19.52
CA LEU A 291 -18.32 12.20 18.57
C LEU A 291 -18.00 12.99 17.30
N THR A 292 -16.72 13.21 17.02
CA THR A 292 -16.26 13.97 15.86
C THR A 292 -15.35 13.15 14.95
N SER A 293 -15.19 13.58 13.71
CA SER A 293 -14.28 12.94 12.76
C SER A 293 -12.85 13.45 12.96
N THR A 294 -11.90 12.56 13.23
CA THR A 294 -10.47 12.92 13.29
C THR A 294 -9.85 13.14 11.92
N SER A 295 -10.43 12.52 10.89
CA SER A 295 -9.98 12.65 9.50
C SER A 295 -11.11 12.29 8.53
N PRO A 296 -11.32 13.09 7.48
CA PRO A 296 -12.28 12.75 6.43
C PRO A 296 -11.83 11.58 5.56
N LYS A 297 -10.54 11.23 5.54
CA LYS A 297 -10.03 10.14 4.71
C LYS A 297 -10.26 8.79 5.38
N MET A 298 -11.13 7.97 4.79
CA MET A 298 -11.32 6.59 5.23
C MET A 298 -10.23 5.68 4.66
N SER A 299 -9.35 5.22 5.54
CA SER A 299 -8.39 4.18 5.27
C SER A 299 -9.04 2.80 5.36
N SER A 300 -8.30 1.81 4.94
CA SER A 300 -8.71 0.42 5.02
C SER A 300 -8.83 -0.18 6.43
N THR A 301 -8.25 0.48 7.43
CA THR A 301 -8.33 0.12 8.86
C THR A 301 -9.22 1.09 9.65
N SER A 302 -9.76 2.11 8.97
CA SER A 302 -10.59 3.12 9.57
C SER A 302 -11.88 2.52 10.13
N MET A 303 -12.24 3.02 11.30
CA MET A 303 -13.52 2.78 11.92
C MET A 303 -14.52 3.82 11.43
N GLY A 304 -15.77 3.44 11.29
CA GLY A 304 -16.89 4.35 11.06
C GLY A 304 -17.88 4.26 12.21
N GLY A 305 -18.36 5.42 12.67
CA GLY A 305 -19.48 5.54 13.60
C GLY A 305 -20.76 5.78 12.81
N VAL A 306 -21.79 4.95 13.03
CA VAL A 306 -23.09 5.07 12.36
C VAL A 306 -24.11 5.45 13.42
N LYS A 307 -24.73 6.62 13.32
CA LYS A 307 -25.82 7.01 14.20
C LYS A 307 -27.11 6.37 13.71
N ILE A 308 -27.71 5.51 14.53
CA ILE A 308 -28.93 4.78 14.19
C ILE A 308 -30.06 5.23 15.09
N ARG A 309 -31.24 5.39 14.50
CA ARG A 309 -32.51 5.51 15.18
C ARG A 309 -33.35 4.27 14.92
N VAL A 310 -33.83 3.65 15.98
CA VAL A 310 -34.82 2.58 15.93
C VAL A 310 -36.12 3.10 16.52
N SER A 311 -37.25 2.88 15.84
CA SER A 311 -38.55 3.30 16.33
C SER A 311 -39.62 2.21 16.19
N GLN A 312 -40.47 2.10 17.20
CA GLN A 312 -41.65 1.23 17.22
C GLN A 312 -42.83 2.02 17.81
N GLY A 313 -43.80 2.40 16.97
CA GLY A 313 -44.86 3.32 17.41
C GLY A 313 -44.28 4.67 17.84
N ASP A 314 -44.56 5.07 19.10
CA ASP A 314 -44.05 6.31 19.70
C ASP A 314 -42.70 6.13 20.43
N GLU A 315 -42.23 4.90 20.59
CA GLU A 315 -40.95 4.62 21.24
C GLU A 315 -39.80 4.79 20.24
N ILE A 316 -38.73 5.49 20.68
CA ILE A 316 -37.56 5.79 19.87
C ILE A 316 -36.30 5.55 20.71
N ALA A 317 -35.34 4.83 20.14
CA ALA A 317 -33.99 4.67 20.67
C ALA A 317 -32.96 5.14 19.63
N GLU A 318 -32.00 5.95 20.06
CA GLU A 318 -30.90 6.43 19.22
C GLU A 318 -29.56 6.12 19.87
N ASP A 319 -28.62 5.57 19.08
CA ASP A 319 -27.26 5.32 19.54
C ASP A 319 -26.30 5.21 18.34
N TYR A 320 -25.00 5.29 18.63
CA TYR A 320 -23.93 5.01 17.68
C TYR A 320 -23.54 3.54 17.73
N ILE A 321 -23.38 2.95 16.55
CA ILE A 321 -22.66 1.68 16.39
C ILE A 321 -21.36 1.91 15.64
N PHE A 322 -20.34 1.13 15.99
CA PHE A 322 -19.00 1.27 15.46
C PHE A 322 -18.59 0.01 14.70
N GLY A 323 -17.95 0.20 13.56
CA GLY A 323 -17.57 -0.89 12.68
C GLY A 323 -16.55 -0.51 11.64
N SER A 324 -15.95 -1.51 11.01
CA SER A 324 -14.95 -1.33 9.95
C SER A 324 -15.11 -2.37 8.86
N LYS A 325 -14.55 -2.05 7.68
CA LYS A 325 -14.57 -2.96 6.53
C LYS A 325 -13.66 -4.17 6.79
N GLY A 326 -14.14 -5.37 6.48
CA GLY A 326 -13.38 -6.61 6.61
C GLY A 326 -13.25 -7.15 8.04
N VAL A 327 -13.89 -6.51 9.02
CA VAL A 327 -13.98 -6.97 10.40
C VAL A 327 -15.44 -7.26 10.73
N GLU A 328 -15.69 -8.33 11.48
CA GLU A 328 -17.03 -8.65 11.95
C GLU A 328 -17.56 -7.56 12.90
N GLY A 329 -18.77 -7.08 12.65
CA GLY A 329 -19.37 -5.98 13.41
C GLY A 329 -19.63 -6.37 14.86
N ARG A 330 -19.45 -5.41 15.78
CA ARG A 330 -19.87 -5.57 17.18
C ARG A 330 -21.29 -5.01 17.35
N PRO A 331 -22.23 -5.76 17.95
CA PRO A 331 -23.60 -5.29 18.11
C PRO A 331 -23.69 -4.20 19.17
N GLY A 332 -24.35 -3.10 18.84
CA GLY A 332 -24.94 -2.16 19.79
C GLY A 332 -26.38 -2.54 20.09
N LEU A 333 -26.82 -2.41 21.34
CA LEU A 333 -28.13 -2.84 21.80
C LEU A 333 -29.11 -1.66 21.87
N PHE A 334 -30.23 -1.77 21.17
CA PHE A 334 -31.32 -0.80 21.16
C PHE A 334 -32.52 -1.41 21.87
N VAL A 335 -32.93 -0.82 23.00
CA VAL A 335 -34.03 -1.31 23.82
C VAL A 335 -35.24 -0.40 23.65
N LEU A 336 -36.37 -0.97 23.22
CA LEU A 336 -37.66 -0.28 23.06
C LEU A 336 -38.72 -1.12 23.77
N GLY A 337 -39.10 -0.71 24.98
CA GLY A 337 -40.09 -1.41 25.78
C GLY A 337 -39.70 -2.86 26.06
N ASP A 338 -40.45 -3.81 25.50
CA ASP A 338 -40.25 -5.26 25.60
C ASP A 338 -39.39 -5.85 24.45
N MET A 339 -38.97 -5.03 23.50
CA MET A 339 -38.17 -5.44 22.35
C MET A 339 -36.71 -5.03 22.54
N GLN A 340 -35.81 -5.95 22.22
CA GLN A 340 -34.38 -5.68 22.14
C GLN A 340 -33.89 -5.93 20.71
N MET A 341 -33.19 -4.96 20.14
CA MET A 341 -32.61 -5.06 18.80
C MET A 341 -31.10 -4.81 18.89
N ALA A 342 -30.31 -5.85 18.62
CA ALA A 342 -28.88 -5.75 18.43
C ALA A 342 -28.59 -5.38 16.96
N ILE A 343 -27.84 -4.31 16.75
CA ILE A 343 -27.44 -3.83 15.41
C ILE A 343 -25.93 -3.74 15.35
N SER A 344 -25.32 -4.36 14.35
CA SER A 344 -23.88 -4.29 14.12
C SER A 344 -23.55 -3.77 12.72
N TYR A 345 -22.41 -3.09 12.59
CA TYR A 345 -21.88 -2.59 11.33
C TYR A 345 -20.53 -3.25 11.05
N GLY A 346 -20.36 -3.87 9.88
CA GLY A 346 -19.09 -4.49 9.49
C GLY A 346 -19.24 -5.52 8.39
N ALA A 347 -18.20 -6.33 8.18
CA ALA A 347 -18.32 -7.55 7.38
C ALA A 347 -19.22 -8.55 8.10
N LYS A 348 -20.03 -9.31 7.36
CA LYS A 348 -20.77 -10.44 7.92
C LYS A 348 -20.05 -11.75 7.65
N ARG A 349 -20.25 -12.72 8.54
CA ARG A 349 -19.78 -14.08 8.36
C ARG A 349 -20.76 -14.86 7.49
N ALA A 350 -20.27 -15.41 6.38
CA ALA A 350 -21.05 -16.23 5.47
C ALA A 350 -20.49 -17.65 5.40
N LYS A 351 -21.37 -18.65 5.32
CA LYS A 351 -20.95 -20.06 5.23
C LYS A 351 -20.58 -20.43 3.81
N LEU A 352 -19.53 -21.23 3.69
CA LEU A 352 -19.16 -21.94 2.49
C LEU A 352 -19.94 -23.26 2.41
N PRO A 353 -20.20 -23.74 1.19
CA PRO A 353 -20.85 -25.04 1.03
C PRO A 353 -19.87 -26.21 1.30
N PHE A 354 -18.59 -25.95 1.53
CA PHE A 354 -17.53 -26.93 1.82
C PHE A 354 -16.55 -26.33 2.83
N ALA A 355 -15.65 -27.14 3.38
CA ALA A 355 -14.64 -26.70 4.34
C ALA A 355 -13.22 -26.75 3.74
N LEU A 356 -12.34 -25.90 4.26
CA LEU A 356 -10.92 -25.90 4.00
C LEU A 356 -10.16 -26.13 5.30
N LYS A 357 -9.29 -27.13 5.32
CA LYS A 357 -8.31 -27.34 6.40
C LYS A 357 -6.97 -26.77 5.97
N LEU A 358 -6.33 -25.93 6.79
CA LEU A 358 -4.93 -25.59 6.58
C LEU A 358 -4.08 -26.69 7.23
N ARG A 359 -3.32 -27.44 6.41
CA ARG A 359 -2.37 -28.44 6.91
C ARG A 359 -1.06 -27.78 7.32
N ASP A 360 -0.55 -26.88 6.48
CA ASP A 360 0.78 -26.29 6.62
C ASP A 360 0.83 -24.96 5.85
N PHE A 361 1.44 -23.94 6.42
CA PHE A 361 1.79 -22.69 5.75
C PHE A 361 3.30 -22.63 5.53
N ILE A 362 3.70 -22.46 4.27
CA ILE A 362 5.09 -22.51 3.87
C ILE A 362 5.50 -21.12 3.38
N MET A 363 6.53 -20.55 3.98
CA MET A 363 7.12 -19.29 3.53
C MET A 363 8.59 -19.50 3.18
N GLU A 364 8.92 -19.35 1.90
CA GLU A 364 10.30 -19.29 1.45
C GLU A 364 10.83 -17.86 1.65
N LYS A 365 12.11 -17.74 2.00
CA LYS A 365 12.78 -16.46 2.25
C LYS A 365 13.88 -16.23 1.21
N TYR A 366 14.11 -14.98 0.84
CA TYR A 366 15.27 -14.67 0.00
C TYR A 366 16.58 -14.87 0.77
N PRO A 367 17.65 -15.38 0.11
CA PRO A 367 18.95 -15.61 0.73
C PRO A 367 19.45 -14.39 1.51
N GLY A 368 19.97 -14.62 2.72
CA GLY A 368 20.49 -13.55 3.59
C GLY A 368 19.44 -12.56 4.11
N THR A 369 18.14 -12.83 3.98
CA THR A 369 17.06 -11.96 4.48
C THR A 369 15.95 -12.74 5.20
N ASN A 370 15.13 -12.03 5.97
CA ASN A 370 13.86 -12.54 6.51
C ASN A 370 12.65 -12.23 5.60
N SER A 371 12.90 -11.70 4.41
CA SER A 371 11.84 -11.30 3.46
C SER A 371 11.31 -12.52 2.73
N ALA A 372 9.99 -12.69 2.71
CA ALA A 372 9.33 -13.76 1.97
C ALA A 372 9.63 -13.63 0.46
N SER A 373 10.19 -14.68 -0.14
CA SER A 373 10.34 -14.84 -1.60
C SER A 373 9.09 -15.48 -2.22
N SER A 374 8.47 -16.39 -1.49
CA SER A 374 7.20 -17.01 -1.85
C SER A 374 6.47 -17.47 -0.59
N TYR A 375 5.15 -17.57 -0.67
CA TYR A 375 4.34 -18.14 0.40
C TYR A 375 3.24 -19.00 -0.21
N ALA A 376 2.95 -20.10 0.47
CA ALA A 376 2.02 -21.12 0.02
C ALA A 376 1.24 -21.71 1.20
N SER A 377 -0.02 -22.06 0.94
CA SER A 377 -0.86 -22.79 1.89
C SER A 377 -1.14 -24.18 1.37
N GLU A 378 -0.77 -25.20 2.12
CA GLU A 378 -1.17 -26.58 1.90
C GLU A 378 -2.55 -26.79 2.53
N VAL A 379 -3.59 -26.88 1.71
CA VAL A 379 -4.99 -26.97 2.17
C VAL A 379 -5.65 -28.28 1.76
N THR A 380 -6.51 -28.82 2.62
CA THR A 380 -7.40 -29.93 2.26
C THR A 380 -8.79 -29.37 2.02
N LEU A 381 -9.30 -29.52 0.81
CA LEU A 381 -10.68 -29.24 0.44
C LEU A 381 -11.57 -30.41 0.86
N MET A 382 -12.58 -30.14 1.68
CA MET A 382 -13.48 -31.13 2.25
C MET A 382 -14.93 -30.78 1.89
N ASP A 383 -15.56 -31.55 1.00
CA ASP A 383 -17.00 -31.46 0.69
C ASP A 383 -17.66 -32.83 0.88
N SER A 384 -18.28 -33.02 2.05
CA SER A 384 -18.96 -34.26 2.43
C SER A 384 -20.13 -34.61 1.51
N ARG A 385 -20.81 -33.61 0.94
CA ARG A 385 -22.00 -33.81 0.09
C ARG A 385 -21.65 -34.38 -1.28
N ASN A 386 -20.44 -34.08 -1.75
CA ASN A 386 -19.90 -34.55 -3.03
C ASN A 386 -18.82 -35.63 -2.85
N HIS A 387 -18.59 -36.11 -1.62
CA HIS A 387 -17.52 -37.04 -1.26
C HIS A 387 -16.13 -36.60 -1.75
N VAL A 388 -15.86 -35.29 -1.72
CA VAL A 388 -14.56 -34.73 -2.11
C VAL A 388 -13.71 -34.50 -0.88
N ASN A 389 -12.53 -35.10 -0.87
CA ASN A 389 -11.47 -34.81 0.08
C ASN A 389 -10.16 -34.71 -0.71
N LYS A 390 -9.70 -33.49 -0.98
CA LYS A 390 -8.60 -33.24 -1.93
C LYS A 390 -7.58 -32.28 -1.35
N ASP A 391 -6.34 -32.72 -1.32
CA ASP A 391 -5.21 -31.86 -0.99
C ASP A 391 -4.84 -30.95 -2.16
N TYR A 392 -4.55 -29.69 -1.86
CA TYR A 392 -4.21 -28.68 -2.83
C TYR A 392 -3.22 -27.67 -2.23
N ARG A 393 -2.28 -27.19 -3.03
CA ARG A 393 -1.32 -26.15 -2.63
C ARG A 393 -1.69 -24.83 -3.30
N ILE A 394 -2.10 -23.84 -2.50
CA ILE A 394 -2.43 -22.49 -2.98
C ILE A 394 -1.18 -21.61 -2.84
N TYR A 395 -0.75 -20.93 -3.91
CA TYR A 395 0.37 -19.99 -3.88
C TYR A 395 0.23 -18.94 -4.99
N MET A 396 1.23 -18.06 -5.13
CA MET A 396 1.23 -17.03 -6.18
C MET A 396 1.02 -17.65 -7.57
N ASN A 397 -0.05 -17.23 -8.26
CA ASN A 397 -0.48 -17.73 -9.57
C ASN A 397 -0.97 -19.19 -9.62
N ASN A 398 -1.16 -19.87 -8.48
CA ASN A 398 -1.81 -21.19 -8.43
C ASN A 398 -2.97 -21.18 -7.43
N ILE A 399 -4.18 -21.17 -7.96
CA ILE A 399 -5.41 -20.87 -7.21
C ILE A 399 -6.27 -22.11 -7.05
N LEU A 400 -6.83 -22.29 -5.85
CA LEU A 400 -7.84 -23.32 -5.67
C LEU A 400 -9.15 -22.84 -6.29
N ASN A 401 -9.63 -23.53 -7.33
CA ASN A 401 -10.91 -23.28 -7.95
C ASN A 401 -11.84 -24.49 -7.76
N TYR A 402 -12.94 -24.29 -7.04
CA TYR A 402 -13.93 -25.33 -6.78
C TYR A 402 -15.34 -24.78 -6.79
N LYS A 403 -16.24 -25.36 -7.63
CA LYS A 403 -17.65 -24.95 -7.77
C LYS A 403 -17.83 -23.43 -7.99
N GLY A 404 -16.88 -22.79 -8.66
CA GLY A 404 -16.87 -21.35 -8.94
C GLY A 404 -16.34 -20.46 -7.82
N TYR A 405 -15.98 -21.02 -6.67
CA TYR A 405 -15.20 -20.32 -5.66
C TYR A 405 -13.72 -20.41 -5.99
N ARG A 406 -13.07 -19.25 -6.08
CA ARG A 406 -11.64 -19.12 -6.31
C ARG A 406 -10.97 -18.59 -5.04
N PHE A 407 -9.98 -19.31 -4.54
CA PHE A 407 -9.19 -18.92 -3.38
C PHE A 407 -7.79 -18.50 -3.83
N PHE A 408 -7.41 -17.30 -3.43
CA PHE A 408 -6.11 -16.70 -3.70
C PHE A 408 -5.38 -16.52 -2.39
N GLN A 409 -4.10 -16.88 -2.39
CA GLN A 409 -3.22 -16.54 -1.28
C GLN A 409 -3.07 -15.01 -1.22
N SER A 410 -3.53 -14.38 -0.13
CA SER A 410 -3.56 -12.92 -0.01
C SER A 410 -2.56 -12.38 1.00
N SER A 411 -2.49 -12.99 2.19
CA SER A 411 -1.54 -12.63 3.25
C SER A 411 -1.41 -13.77 4.25
N PHE A 412 -0.67 -13.55 5.33
CA PHE A 412 -0.39 -14.54 6.38
C PHE A 412 -0.22 -13.87 7.74
N ASP A 413 -0.29 -14.65 8.80
CA ASP A 413 -0.05 -14.20 10.16
C ASP A 413 1.47 -13.99 10.39
N LYS A 414 1.84 -12.99 11.18
CA LYS A 414 3.27 -12.67 11.45
C LYS A 414 4.03 -13.80 12.16
N ASP A 415 3.32 -14.70 12.83
CA ASP A 415 3.89 -15.86 13.49
C ASP A 415 4.09 -17.06 12.53
N GLU A 416 3.81 -16.88 11.23
CA GLU A 416 3.91 -17.90 10.19
C GLU A 416 2.95 -19.10 10.38
N LEU A 417 1.95 -19.01 11.27
CA LEU A 417 1.06 -20.13 11.62
C LEU A 417 -0.39 -19.95 11.13
N GLY A 418 -0.61 -19.03 10.20
CA GLY A 418 -1.93 -18.79 9.64
C GLY A 418 -1.92 -18.09 8.30
N THR A 419 -2.99 -18.33 7.55
CA THR A 419 -3.16 -17.87 6.17
C THR A 419 -4.42 -17.03 6.02
N TYR A 420 -4.32 -15.99 5.18
CA TYR A 420 -5.47 -15.25 4.69
C TYR A 420 -5.65 -15.56 3.20
N LEU A 421 -6.79 -16.19 2.89
CA LEU A 421 -7.19 -16.51 1.53
C LEU A 421 -8.29 -15.53 1.09
N SER A 422 -8.05 -14.80 0.01
CA SER A 422 -9.11 -14.03 -0.64
C SER A 422 -10.00 -14.98 -1.42
N ILE A 423 -11.32 -14.83 -1.26
CA ILE A 423 -12.32 -15.60 -1.99
C ILE A 423 -13.03 -14.70 -3.00
N ASN A 424 -13.21 -15.21 -4.21
CA ASN A 424 -14.05 -14.59 -5.23
C ASN A 424 -14.93 -15.66 -5.88
N HIS A 425 -16.23 -15.40 -5.95
CA HIS A 425 -17.19 -16.24 -6.65
C HIS A 425 -17.83 -15.45 -7.79
N ASP A 426 -17.31 -15.63 -9.00
CA ASP A 426 -17.80 -14.99 -10.22
C ASP A 426 -17.52 -15.87 -11.44
N TRP A 427 -18.29 -16.95 -11.57
CA TRP A 427 -18.11 -17.91 -12.66
C TRP A 427 -18.42 -17.27 -14.02
N TRP A 428 -19.63 -16.70 -14.16
CA TRP A 428 -20.11 -16.19 -15.44
C TRP A 428 -19.38 -14.91 -15.88
N GLY A 429 -19.17 -13.95 -14.99
CA GLY A 429 -18.48 -12.71 -15.32
C GLY A 429 -17.04 -12.97 -15.77
N THR A 430 -16.34 -13.90 -15.11
CA THR A 430 -14.99 -14.34 -15.51
C THR A 430 -14.99 -14.95 -16.91
N TRP A 431 -15.84 -15.95 -17.18
CA TRP A 431 -15.84 -16.63 -18.48
C TRP A 431 -16.23 -15.70 -19.63
N ILE A 432 -17.21 -14.82 -19.42
CA ILE A 432 -17.63 -13.83 -20.43
C ILE A 432 -16.49 -12.85 -20.72
N SER A 433 -15.83 -12.34 -19.67
CA SER A 433 -14.69 -11.43 -19.83
C SER A 433 -13.50 -12.10 -20.50
N TYR A 434 -13.20 -13.36 -20.16
CA TYR A 434 -12.11 -14.13 -20.77
C TYR A 434 -12.36 -14.39 -22.24
N LEU A 435 -13.61 -14.70 -22.64
CA LEU A 435 -13.98 -14.77 -24.04
C LEU A 435 -13.78 -13.42 -24.74
N GLY A 436 -14.16 -12.31 -24.07
CA GLY A 436 -13.89 -10.96 -24.55
C GLY A 436 -12.41 -10.70 -24.78
N TYR A 437 -11.54 -11.03 -23.82
CA TYR A 437 -10.08 -10.91 -23.96
C TYR A 437 -9.51 -11.79 -25.06
N ALA A 438 -9.97 -13.04 -25.18
CA ALA A 438 -9.56 -13.93 -26.26
C ALA A 438 -9.89 -13.35 -27.65
N ILE A 439 -11.10 -12.80 -27.81
CA ILE A 439 -11.52 -12.13 -29.05
C ILE A 439 -10.73 -10.83 -29.26
N LEU A 440 -10.39 -10.10 -28.20
CA LEU A 440 -9.55 -8.90 -28.29
C LEU A 440 -8.16 -9.24 -28.82
N THR A 441 -7.52 -10.26 -28.25
CA THR A 441 -6.20 -10.75 -28.69
C THR A 441 -6.25 -11.26 -30.13
N LEU A 442 -7.29 -12.02 -30.49
CA LEU A 442 -7.51 -12.43 -31.87
C LEU A 442 -7.68 -11.22 -32.79
N GLY A 443 -8.44 -10.21 -32.38
CA GLY A 443 -8.62 -8.95 -33.09
C GLY A 443 -7.29 -8.23 -33.33
N MET A 444 -6.43 -8.14 -32.31
CA MET A 444 -5.07 -7.60 -32.42
C MET A 444 -4.23 -8.42 -33.40
N ALA A 445 -4.20 -9.75 -33.31
CA ALA A 445 -3.47 -10.60 -34.24
C ALA A 445 -3.95 -10.41 -35.69
N LEU A 446 -5.25 -10.36 -35.92
CA LEU A 446 -5.85 -10.15 -37.24
C LEU A 446 -5.50 -8.79 -37.87
N THR A 447 -5.10 -7.77 -37.08
CA THR A 447 -4.65 -6.48 -37.65
C THR A 447 -3.37 -6.59 -38.46
N PHE A 448 -2.48 -7.52 -38.12
CA PHE A 448 -1.24 -7.75 -38.86
C PHE A 448 -1.50 -8.37 -40.24
N PHE A 449 -2.56 -9.18 -40.37
CA PHE A 449 -2.93 -9.84 -41.62
C PHE A 449 -3.89 -9.02 -42.49
N SER A 450 -4.43 -7.91 -41.97
CA SER A 450 -5.34 -7.05 -42.72
C SER A 450 -4.59 -6.18 -43.74
N SER A 451 -4.91 -6.35 -45.02
CA SER A 451 -4.30 -5.64 -46.15
C SER A 451 -4.52 -4.13 -46.16
N LYS A 452 -5.50 -3.63 -45.39
CA LYS A 452 -5.85 -2.20 -45.25
C LYS A 452 -5.63 -1.66 -43.82
N SER A 453 -4.83 -2.33 -42.98
CA SER A 453 -4.59 -1.86 -41.62
C SER A 453 -3.78 -0.55 -41.61
N ARG A 454 -4.03 0.30 -40.60
CA ARG A 454 -3.25 1.52 -40.35
C ARG A 454 -1.77 1.19 -40.12
N PHE A 455 -1.46 0.01 -39.57
CA PHE A 455 -0.09 -0.49 -39.42
C PHE A 455 0.59 -0.71 -40.78
N ARG A 456 -0.08 -1.34 -41.75
CA ARG A 456 0.48 -1.50 -43.11
C ARG A 456 0.56 -0.17 -43.86
N GLN A 457 -0.37 0.76 -43.60
CA GLN A 457 -0.27 2.13 -44.12
C GLN A 457 0.90 2.89 -43.49
N LEU A 458 1.10 2.78 -42.18
CA LEU A 458 2.20 3.41 -41.46
C LEU A 458 3.55 2.79 -41.85
N SER A 459 3.62 1.48 -42.02
CA SER A 459 4.78 0.77 -42.54
C SER A 459 5.11 1.21 -43.97
N LYS A 460 4.11 1.37 -44.86
CA LYS A 460 4.32 1.98 -46.18
C LYS A 460 4.73 3.45 -46.12
N SER A 461 4.19 4.22 -45.17
CA SER A 461 4.59 5.61 -44.95
C SER A 461 6.02 5.72 -44.38
N LEU A 462 6.43 4.77 -43.53
CA LEU A 462 7.80 4.63 -43.01
C LEU A 462 8.76 4.18 -44.09
N GLU A 463 8.37 3.26 -44.98
CA GLU A 463 9.17 2.91 -46.18
C GLU A 463 9.33 4.12 -47.10
N LYS A 464 8.26 4.90 -47.32
CA LYS A 464 8.33 6.15 -48.09
C LYS A 464 9.21 7.21 -47.42
N MET A 465 9.12 7.37 -46.09
CA MET A 465 9.99 8.27 -45.33
C MET A 465 11.45 7.80 -45.34
N ARG A 466 11.73 6.51 -45.18
CA ARG A 466 13.09 5.95 -45.30
C ARG A 466 13.68 6.10 -46.71
N GLN A 467 12.85 6.03 -47.77
CA GLN A 467 13.28 6.33 -49.14
C GLN A 467 13.55 7.83 -49.34
N ALA A 468 12.76 8.71 -48.73
CA ALA A 468 13.00 10.15 -48.73
C ALA A 468 14.24 10.54 -47.90
N GLU A 469 14.49 9.88 -46.77
CA GLU A 469 15.68 10.03 -45.92
C GLU A 469 16.96 9.51 -46.60
N ARG A 470 16.89 8.50 -47.48
CA ARG A 470 18.05 8.11 -48.31
C ARG A 470 18.40 9.17 -49.35
N ALA A 471 17.41 9.87 -49.90
CA ALA A 471 17.62 10.96 -50.85
C ALA A 471 18.16 12.23 -50.14
N LEU A 472 17.58 12.60 -48.99
CA LEU A 472 18.07 13.68 -48.13
C LEU A 472 19.43 13.35 -47.50
N GLY A 473 19.66 12.11 -47.10
CA GLY A 473 20.92 11.64 -46.50
C GLY A 473 22.09 11.68 -47.48
N MET A 474 21.87 11.40 -48.77
CA MET A 474 22.92 11.59 -49.80
C MET A 474 23.19 13.07 -50.10
N LEU A 475 22.16 13.93 -50.03
CA LEU A 475 22.29 15.38 -50.21
C LEU A 475 22.98 16.05 -49.01
N VAL A 476 22.68 15.59 -47.80
CA VAL A 476 23.28 16.04 -46.54
C VAL A 476 24.69 15.47 -46.35
N LEU A 477 24.97 14.22 -46.77
CA LEU A 477 26.33 13.67 -46.79
C LEU A 477 27.22 14.36 -47.83
N GLY A 478 26.65 14.76 -48.98
CA GLY A 478 27.34 15.60 -49.96
C GLY A 478 27.61 17.02 -49.48
N ALA A 479 26.73 17.60 -48.65
CA ALA A 479 26.91 18.91 -48.03
C ALA A 479 27.84 18.89 -46.80
N LEU A 480 27.81 17.83 -46.00
CA LEU A 480 28.64 17.66 -44.79
C LEU A 480 30.12 17.43 -45.11
N LEU A 481 30.46 16.94 -46.31
CA LEU A 481 31.85 16.81 -46.75
C LEU A 481 32.53 18.16 -47.08
N PHE A 482 31.76 19.27 -47.15
CA PHE A 482 32.30 20.63 -47.35
C PHE A 482 32.31 21.50 -46.08
N THR A 483 31.76 21.00 -44.95
CA THR A 483 31.75 21.72 -43.67
C THR A 483 32.27 20.84 -42.54
N ALA A 484 33.45 20.26 -42.70
CA ALA A 484 34.18 19.68 -41.57
C ALA A 484 34.91 20.81 -40.83
N ASN A 485 34.18 21.58 -40.02
CA ASN A 485 34.78 22.24 -38.86
C ASN A 485 34.63 21.28 -37.68
N PRO A 486 35.65 21.10 -36.82
CA PRO A 486 35.46 20.36 -35.58
C PRO A 486 34.45 21.13 -34.74
N ALA A 487 33.26 20.55 -34.59
CA ALA A 487 32.31 21.01 -33.58
C ALA A 487 32.99 20.81 -32.23
N PHE A 488 33.43 21.90 -31.62
CA PHE A 488 33.70 21.94 -30.19
C PHE A 488 32.40 21.52 -29.50
N GLY A 489 32.36 20.28 -29.03
CA GLY A 489 31.35 19.87 -28.08
C GLY A 489 31.46 20.79 -26.88
N ASN A 490 30.37 21.44 -26.50
CA ASN A 490 30.25 22.00 -25.17
C ASN A 490 30.34 20.83 -24.20
N THR A 491 31.55 20.50 -23.77
CA THR A 491 31.78 19.70 -22.58
C THR A 491 31.19 20.51 -21.43
N GLU A 492 30.01 20.11 -20.95
CA GLU A 492 29.66 20.37 -19.56
C GLU A 492 30.89 20.00 -18.73
N ALA A 493 31.44 20.96 -18.00
CA ALA A 493 32.58 20.72 -17.15
C ALA A 493 32.23 19.53 -16.25
N LYS A 494 32.99 18.44 -16.35
CA LYS A 494 32.82 17.31 -15.43
C LYS A 494 33.02 17.88 -14.03
N PRO A 495 32.04 17.77 -13.12
CA PRO A 495 32.17 18.36 -11.78
C PRO A 495 33.21 17.64 -10.92
N PHE A 496 33.82 16.56 -11.43
CA PHE A 496 34.75 15.69 -10.72
C PHE A 496 36.18 15.89 -11.25
N ALA A 497 37.12 16.13 -10.34
CA ALA A 497 38.56 16.17 -10.66
C ALA A 497 39.14 14.77 -10.88
N GLN A 498 38.54 13.72 -10.30
CA GLN A 498 38.99 12.32 -10.37
C GLN A 498 37.83 11.42 -10.82
N VAL A 499 38.09 10.55 -11.80
CA VAL A 499 37.09 9.65 -12.39
C VAL A 499 37.68 8.24 -12.46
N VAL A 500 36.88 7.24 -12.10
CA VAL A 500 37.28 5.82 -12.16
C VAL A 500 37.55 5.41 -13.59
N ASP A 501 38.65 4.69 -13.84
CA ASP A 501 38.95 4.14 -15.16
C ASP A 501 37.82 3.24 -15.67
N VAL A 502 37.53 3.32 -16.97
CA VAL A 502 36.44 2.56 -17.60
C VAL A 502 36.72 1.05 -17.54
N GLY A 503 37.98 0.63 -17.70
CA GLY A 503 38.38 -0.77 -17.60
C GLY A 503 38.23 -1.32 -16.18
N HIS A 504 38.68 -0.57 -15.18
CA HIS A 504 38.47 -0.95 -13.78
C HIS A 504 36.99 -0.99 -13.40
N ALA A 505 36.20 0.01 -13.81
CA ALA A 505 34.77 0.06 -13.58
C ALA A 505 34.02 -1.13 -14.23
N GLN A 506 34.46 -1.58 -15.41
CA GLN A 506 33.93 -2.78 -16.03
C GLN A 506 34.23 -4.04 -15.21
N LYS A 507 35.46 -4.22 -14.74
CA LYS A 507 35.82 -5.35 -13.85
C LYS A 507 34.98 -5.34 -12.57
N PHE A 508 34.88 -4.18 -11.92
CA PHE A 508 34.02 -3.99 -10.76
C PHE A 508 32.57 -4.38 -11.07
N GLY A 509 32.06 -4.00 -12.25
CA GLY A 509 30.71 -4.33 -12.72
C GLY A 509 30.43 -5.84 -12.89
N TYR A 510 31.46 -6.68 -13.07
CA TYR A 510 31.31 -8.14 -13.19
C TYR A 510 31.17 -8.84 -11.84
N LEU A 511 31.59 -8.21 -10.72
CA LEU A 511 31.43 -8.79 -9.39
C LEU A 511 29.97 -9.09 -9.11
N ILE A 512 29.71 -10.20 -8.42
CA ILE A 512 28.37 -10.51 -7.96
C ILE A 512 28.13 -9.82 -6.63
N VAL A 513 26.94 -9.24 -6.49
CA VAL A 513 26.46 -8.62 -5.25
C VAL A 513 25.12 -9.23 -4.86
N GLN A 514 24.94 -9.44 -3.55
CA GLN A 514 23.65 -9.79 -2.97
C GLN A 514 22.90 -8.49 -2.66
N ASP A 515 21.80 -8.22 -3.37
CA ASP A 515 21.01 -7.01 -3.07
C ASP A 515 20.28 -7.11 -1.71
N ASN A 516 19.67 -6.00 -1.27
CA ASN A 516 18.94 -5.98 0.01
C ASN A 516 17.71 -6.91 0.05
N ARG A 517 17.31 -7.48 -1.08
CA ARG A 517 16.27 -8.50 -1.20
C ARG A 517 16.86 -9.89 -1.41
N GLY A 518 18.16 -10.10 -1.22
CA GLY A 518 18.83 -11.40 -1.35
C GLY A 518 19.07 -11.88 -2.78
N ARG A 519 18.76 -11.09 -3.82
CA ARG A 519 19.02 -11.49 -5.21
C ARG A 519 20.50 -11.29 -5.53
N MET A 520 21.11 -12.36 -6.04
CA MET A 520 22.45 -12.35 -6.63
C MET A 520 22.40 -11.75 -8.03
N LYS A 521 23.13 -10.66 -8.26
CA LYS A 521 23.19 -10.00 -9.58
C LYS A 521 24.58 -9.37 -9.82
N PRO A 522 24.94 -9.08 -11.08
CA PRO A 522 26.17 -8.33 -11.37
C PRO A 522 26.11 -6.92 -10.79
N MET A 523 27.25 -6.43 -10.31
CA MET A 523 27.40 -5.07 -9.78
C MET A 523 27.04 -4.00 -10.82
N ASN A 524 27.22 -4.27 -12.12
CA ASN A 524 26.72 -3.42 -13.21
C ASN A 524 25.20 -3.21 -13.14
N THR A 525 24.42 -4.30 -13.00
CA THR A 525 22.95 -4.19 -12.84
C THR A 525 22.63 -3.41 -11.58
N PHE A 526 23.30 -3.71 -10.47
CA PHE A 526 23.01 -3.07 -9.19
C PHE A 526 23.35 -1.57 -9.19
N ALA A 527 24.51 -1.18 -9.74
CA ALA A 527 24.90 0.21 -9.90
C ALA A 527 23.94 0.97 -10.82
N SER A 528 23.53 0.37 -11.94
CA SER A 528 22.51 0.94 -12.84
C SER A 528 21.16 1.11 -12.14
N GLU A 529 20.72 0.12 -11.36
CA GLU A 529 19.50 0.23 -10.54
C GLU A 529 19.60 1.38 -9.52
N ILE A 530 20.74 1.52 -8.82
CA ILE A 530 20.99 2.62 -7.89
C ILE A 530 20.91 3.97 -8.62
N LEU A 531 21.68 4.14 -9.70
CA LEU A 531 21.72 5.41 -10.42
C LEU A 531 20.35 5.79 -11.00
N ARG A 532 19.60 4.81 -11.53
CA ARG A 532 18.24 5.03 -12.03
C ARG A 532 17.25 5.36 -10.90
N LYS A 533 17.40 4.77 -9.71
CA LYS A 533 16.61 5.17 -8.54
C LYS A 533 16.90 6.60 -8.12
N LEU A 534 18.18 6.96 -8.03
CA LEU A 534 18.61 8.30 -7.62
C LEU A 534 18.17 9.35 -8.66
N SER A 535 18.64 9.22 -9.90
CA SER A 535 18.59 10.26 -10.94
C SER A 535 17.56 10.03 -12.06
N ARG A 536 17.01 8.81 -12.18
CA ARG A 536 16.22 8.31 -13.34
C ARG A 536 17.00 8.26 -14.65
N LYS A 537 18.33 8.23 -14.61
CA LYS A 537 19.20 8.04 -15.77
C LYS A 537 20.05 6.79 -15.61
N GLU A 538 20.54 6.28 -16.73
CA GLU A 538 21.48 5.13 -16.76
C GLU A 538 22.95 5.57 -16.82
N SER A 539 23.18 6.82 -17.22
CA SER A 539 24.46 7.52 -17.15
C SER A 539 24.23 8.97 -16.74
N LEU A 540 25.23 9.59 -16.11
CA LEU A 540 25.17 10.98 -15.68
C LEU A 540 26.57 11.59 -15.80
N TYR A 541 26.65 12.87 -16.19
CA TYR A 541 27.94 13.58 -16.37
C TYR A 541 28.93 12.89 -17.33
N GLY A 542 28.42 12.10 -18.29
CA GLY A 542 29.24 11.30 -19.21
C GLY A 542 29.92 10.09 -18.56
N LEU A 543 29.49 9.68 -17.37
CA LEU A 543 30.01 8.54 -16.62
C LEU A 543 29.02 7.37 -16.60
N THR A 544 29.52 6.14 -16.57
CA THR A 544 28.69 4.95 -16.35
C THR A 544 28.24 4.87 -14.89
N ALA A 545 27.21 4.07 -14.62
CA ALA A 545 26.72 3.88 -13.27
C ALA A 545 27.79 3.32 -12.32
N GLU A 546 28.64 2.40 -12.78
CA GLU A 546 29.73 1.83 -12.00
C GLU A 546 30.76 2.89 -11.62
N GLN A 547 31.14 3.76 -12.57
CA GLN A 547 32.08 4.84 -12.30
C GLN A 547 31.53 5.81 -11.25
N ILE A 548 30.24 6.12 -11.30
CA ILE A 548 29.57 6.99 -10.33
C ILE A 548 29.50 6.32 -8.96
N ILE A 549 28.97 5.10 -8.86
CA ILE A 549 28.75 4.44 -7.57
C ILE A 549 30.08 4.10 -6.90
N LEU A 550 31.09 3.63 -7.64
CA LEU A 550 32.43 3.41 -7.09
C LEU A 550 33.09 4.74 -6.71
N GLY A 551 32.95 5.79 -7.54
CA GLY A 551 33.44 7.13 -7.22
C GLY A 551 32.85 7.70 -5.92
N MET A 552 31.54 7.52 -5.71
CA MET A 552 30.84 7.91 -4.48
C MET A 552 31.40 7.18 -3.25
N ALA A 553 31.66 5.87 -3.36
CA ALA A 553 32.18 5.07 -2.26
C ALA A 553 33.64 5.42 -1.91
N VAL A 554 34.43 5.76 -2.92
CA VAL A 554 35.86 6.04 -2.77
C VAL A 554 36.12 7.45 -2.23
N ASN A 555 35.42 8.47 -2.74
CA ASN A 555 35.58 9.86 -2.33
C ASN A 555 34.23 10.52 -1.96
N PRO A 556 33.54 10.13 -0.87
CA PRO A 556 32.20 10.63 -0.53
C PRO A 556 32.06 12.15 -0.50
N SER A 557 33.11 12.86 -0.04
CA SER A 557 33.14 14.32 0.07
C SER A 557 32.85 15.04 -1.25
N ASP A 558 33.33 14.50 -2.37
CA ASP A 558 33.16 15.12 -3.70
C ASP A 558 31.71 15.00 -4.18
N TRP A 559 30.94 14.07 -3.62
CA TRP A 559 29.60 13.71 -4.06
C TRP A 559 28.49 14.30 -3.19
N PHE A 560 28.80 14.79 -1.98
CA PHE A 560 27.80 15.41 -1.09
C PHE A 560 27.07 16.59 -1.75
N GLN A 561 27.79 17.40 -2.51
CA GLN A 561 27.29 18.60 -3.20
C GLN A 561 27.02 18.37 -4.70
N THR A 562 27.10 17.12 -5.17
CA THR A 562 26.82 16.80 -6.56
C THR A 562 25.32 16.54 -6.77
N PRO A 563 24.64 17.24 -7.70
CA PRO A 563 23.21 17.02 -7.95
C PRO A 563 22.91 15.62 -8.51
N LEU A 564 22.42 14.70 -7.67
CA LEU A 564 22.21 13.30 -8.04
C LEU A 564 20.78 12.80 -7.80
N ILE A 565 20.08 13.40 -6.84
CA ILE A 565 18.81 12.91 -6.32
C ILE A 565 17.66 13.61 -7.06
N LYS A 566 16.95 12.88 -7.92
CA LYS A 566 15.78 13.39 -8.64
C LYS A 566 14.66 13.74 -7.67
N MET A 567 14.26 15.01 -7.66
CA MET A 567 13.19 15.51 -6.84
C MET A 567 11.81 15.12 -7.37
N GLY A 568 10.87 15.03 -6.43
CA GLY A 568 9.47 14.84 -6.72
C GLY A 568 8.77 16.13 -7.18
N LYS A 569 7.49 16.02 -7.50
CA LYS A 569 6.71 17.16 -8.03
C LYS A 569 5.78 17.77 -6.99
N HIS A 570 5.57 17.12 -5.85
CA HIS A 570 4.61 17.56 -4.85
C HIS A 570 5.05 18.87 -4.19
N GLU A 571 4.13 19.82 -4.03
CA GLU A 571 4.45 21.16 -3.51
C GLU A 571 5.01 21.11 -2.09
N ASN A 572 4.40 20.30 -1.22
CA ASN A 572 4.88 20.14 0.16
C ASN A 572 6.31 19.58 0.23
N THR A 573 6.70 18.71 -0.71
CA THR A 573 8.07 18.20 -0.79
C THR A 573 9.05 19.33 -1.11
N LYS A 574 8.71 20.20 -2.07
CA LYS A 574 9.52 21.36 -2.44
C LYS A 574 9.60 22.41 -1.32
N LYS A 575 8.59 22.49 -0.45
CA LYS A 575 8.61 23.33 0.75
C LYS A 575 9.58 22.77 1.81
N LEU A 576 9.67 21.45 1.94
CA LEU A 576 10.56 20.80 2.91
C LEU A 576 12.02 20.82 2.45
N VAL A 577 12.28 20.58 1.16
CA VAL A 577 13.62 20.57 0.56
C VAL A 577 13.62 21.52 -0.64
N PRO A 578 13.92 22.82 -0.42
CA PRO A 578 13.89 23.82 -1.47
C PRO A 578 15.14 23.71 -2.35
N VAL A 579 14.95 23.34 -3.62
CA VAL A 579 16.02 23.29 -4.63
C VAL A 579 15.58 23.98 -5.92
N GLU A 580 16.52 24.66 -6.60
CA GLU A 580 16.24 25.41 -7.84
C GLU A 580 16.17 24.51 -9.09
N GLY A 581 16.62 23.25 -8.98
CA GLY A 581 16.71 22.30 -10.08
C GLY A 581 15.87 21.03 -9.91
N ASP A 582 15.96 20.18 -10.93
CA ASP A 582 15.30 18.87 -10.99
C ASP A 582 16.02 17.79 -10.16
N LEU A 583 17.31 18.01 -9.86
CA LEU A 583 18.16 17.15 -9.06
C LEU A 583 18.59 17.93 -7.81
N ALA A 584 18.47 17.30 -6.64
CA ALA A 584 19.03 17.76 -5.37
C ALA A 584 20.37 17.09 -5.10
N THR A 585 21.18 17.74 -4.29
CA THR A 585 22.41 17.20 -3.70
C THR A 585 22.06 16.37 -2.45
N TYR A 586 23.04 15.65 -1.89
CA TYR A 586 22.83 14.95 -0.63
C TYR A 586 22.71 15.94 0.54
N ASP A 587 23.51 16.99 0.54
CA ASP A 587 23.53 18.03 1.57
C ASP A 587 22.21 18.79 1.69
N ASP A 588 21.46 18.95 0.59
CA ASP A 588 20.15 19.63 0.58
C ASP A 588 19.11 19.01 1.54
N PHE A 589 19.31 17.75 1.97
CA PHE A 589 18.41 17.04 2.87
C PHE A 589 18.72 17.24 4.36
N PHE A 590 19.77 17.98 4.68
CA PHE A 590 20.21 18.24 6.05
C PHE A 590 20.23 19.75 6.32
N ASP A 591 19.84 20.14 7.54
CA ASP A 591 19.98 21.53 7.97
C ASP A 591 21.43 21.88 8.32
N LYS A 592 21.67 23.15 8.69
CA LYS A 592 23.01 23.63 9.07
C LYS A 592 23.60 22.95 10.31
N ASN A 593 22.76 22.28 11.11
CA ASN A 593 23.16 21.52 12.30
C ASN A 593 23.31 20.02 12.00
N GLY A 594 23.13 19.58 10.75
CA GLY A 594 23.16 18.18 10.34
C GLY A 594 21.88 17.39 10.63
N GLN A 595 20.77 18.06 10.97
CA GLN A 595 19.49 17.39 11.21
C GLN A 595 18.80 17.04 9.88
N TYR A 596 18.29 15.82 9.80
CA TYR A 596 17.60 15.32 8.61
C TYR A 596 16.21 15.95 8.45
N LEU A 597 16.00 16.72 7.37
CA LEU A 597 14.81 17.54 7.14
C LEU A 597 13.52 16.73 6.99
N LEU A 598 13.59 15.50 6.48
CA LEU A 598 12.39 14.70 6.20
C LEU A 598 11.95 13.79 7.36
N LYS A 599 12.68 13.76 8.48
CA LYS A 599 12.48 12.79 9.58
C LYS A 599 11.03 12.65 10.04
N GLU A 600 10.36 13.77 10.36
CA GLU A 600 8.97 13.74 10.85
C GLU A 600 7.97 13.33 9.77
N ALA A 601 8.13 13.84 8.54
CA ALA A 601 7.26 13.51 7.42
C ALA A 601 7.38 12.03 7.03
N VAL A 602 8.60 11.48 7.08
CA VAL A 602 8.89 10.07 6.82
C VAL A 602 8.24 9.18 7.87
N SER A 603 8.39 9.49 9.17
CA SER A 603 7.76 8.72 10.25
C SER A 603 6.25 8.61 10.04
N LYS A 604 5.57 9.75 9.81
CA LYS A 604 4.13 9.78 9.55
C LYS A 604 3.73 8.99 8.30
N ALA A 605 4.56 8.99 7.26
CA ALA A 605 4.29 8.26 6.03
C ALA A 605 4.40 6.73 6.21
N TYR A 606 5.36 6.25 7.01
CA TYR A 606 5.53 4.83 7.31
C TYR A 606 4.41 4.27 8.20
N ASP A 607 3.84 5.08 9.10
CA ASP A 607 2.72 4.71 9.97
C ASP A 607 1.41 4.46 9.19
N ILE A 608 1.31 4.96 7.96
CA ILE A 608 0.15 4.75 7.08
C ILE A 608 0.31 3.42 6.32
N PRO A 609 -0.72 2.53 6.31
CA PRO A 609 -0.70 1.30 5.51
C PRO A 609 -0.47 1.57 4.01
N GLU A 610 0.31 0.71 3.33
CA GLU A 610 0.75 0.95 1.94
C GLU A 610 -0.40 1.28 0.96
N ARG A 611 -1.52 0.58 1.10
CA ARG A 611 -2.73 0.78 0.28
C ARG A 611 -3.39 2.15 0.46
N ASP A 612 -3.17 2.80 1.59
CA ASP A 612 -3.82 4.08 1.96
C ASP A 612 -2.90 5.30 1.74
N ARG A 613 -1.62 5.08 1.44
CA ARG A 613 -0.62 6.15 1.20
C ARG A 613 -0.98 6.98 -0.04
N GLY A 614 -1.06 8.29 0.13
CA GLY A 614 -1.31 9.25 -0.94
C GLY A 614 -0.07 9.54 -1.78
N ALA A 615 -0.19 10.51 -2.69
CA ALA A 615 0.91 10.91 -3.57
C ALA A 615 2.09 11.52 -2.78
N PHE A 616 1.81 12.33 -1.75
CA PHE A 616 2.81 12.96 -0.91
C PHE A 616 3.62 11.96 -0.10
N GLU A 617 2.94 11.05 0.62
CA GLU A 617 3.59 10.05 1.47
C GLU A 617 4.49 9.14 0.64
N LYS A 618 3.99 8.69 -0.52
CA LYS A 618 4.77 7.87 -1.47
C LYS A 618 5.99 8.63 -2.01
N GLU A 619 5.89 9.94 -2.20
CA GLU A 619 6.99 10.77 -2.69
C GLU A 619 8.07 10.96 -1.60
N ILE A 620 7.66 11.27 -0.37
CA ILE A 620 8.57 11.43 0.78
C ILE A 620 9.32 10.14 1.08
N MET A 621 8.63 9.00 1.11
CA MET A 621 9.28 7.69 1.31
C MET A 621 10.29 7.36 0.20
N LYS A 622 10.00 7.74 -1.04
CA LYS A 622 10.95 7.56 -2.16
C LYS A 622 12.17 8.47 -2.01
N LEU A 623 12.03 9.69 -1.51
CA LEU A 623 13.17 10.57 -1.25
C LEU A 623 14.02 10.06 -0.09
N ASP A 624 13.38 9.61 0.99
CA ASP A 624 14.04 8.93 2.09
C ASP A 624 14.83 7.70 1.62
N GLU A 625 14.22 6.85 0.79
CA GLU A 625 14.92 5.71 0.16
C GLU A 625 16.18 6.17 -0.59
N LYS A 626 16.10 7.25 -1.37
CA LYS A 626 17.25 7.77 -2.14
C LYS A 626 18.37 8.31 -1.25
N VAL A 627 18.04 9.08 -0.21
CA VAL A 627 19.03 9.60 0.74
C VAL A 627 19.71 8.44 1.46
N ASN A 628 18.94 7.43 1.89
CA ASN A 628 19.49 6.23 2.51
C ASN A 628 20.35 5.40 1.54
N ILE A 629 19.98 5.34 0.25
CA ILE A 629 20.82 4.73 -0.78
C ILE A 629 22.16 5.48 -0.92
N CYS A 630 22.16 6.82 -0.95
CA CYS A 630 23.41 7.58 -0.98
C CYS A 630 24.28 7.27 0.24
N ASN A 631 23.71 7.28 1.45
CA ASN A 631 24.41 6.94 2.69
C ASN A 631 24.96 5.48 2.67
N MET A 632 24.19 4.55 2.14
CA MET A 632 24.60 3.15 1.94
C MET A 632 25.81 3.04 0.98
N VAL A 633 25.85 3.87 -0.07
CA VAL A 633 27.00 3.91 -1.00
C VAL A 633 28.22 4.56 -0.35
N PHE A 634 28.04 5.73 0.29
CA PHE A 634 29.12 6.47 0.96
C PHE A 634 29.79 5.67 2.08
N SER A 635 29.01 4.86 2.81
CA SER A 635 29.55 3.98 3.85
C SER A 635 30.23 2.74 3.29
N GLY A 636 29.99 2.35 2.03
CA GLY A 636 30.43 1.06 1.47
C GLY A 636 29.51 -0.12 1.76
N SER A 637 28.43 0.10 2.54
CA SER A 637 27.46 -0.94 2.93
C SER A 637 26.71 -1.56 1.75
N PHE A 638 26.73 -0.90 0.58
CA PHE A 638 26.16 -1.43 -0.66
C PHE A 638 26.92 -2.65 -1.19
N MET A 639 28.20 -2.83 -0.84
CA MET A 639 29.06 -3.91 -1.34
C MET A 639 28.86 -5.22 -0.59
N LYS A 640 27.66 -5.80 -0.62
CA LYS A 640 27.41 -7.16 -0.12
C LYS A 640 27.99 -8.23 -1.06
N VAL A 641 29.32 -8.32 -1.07
CA VAL A 641 30.12 -9.09 -2.04
C VAL A 641 30.93 -10.21 -1.40
N PHE A 642 30.87 -10.36 -0.07
CA PHE A 642 31.65 -11.34 0.68
C PHE A 642 30.77 -12.48 1.20
N PRO A 643 30.74 -13.66 0.54
CA PRO A 643 30.02 -14.82 1.07
C PRO A 643 30.56 -15.26 2.44
N ILE A 644 29.66 -15.60 3.37
CA ILE A 644 30.00 -16.24 4.64
C ILE A 644 30.09 -17.76 4.42
N PRO A 645 31.27 -18.37 4.61
CA PRO A 645 31.44 -19.81 4.46
C PRO A 645 30.52 -20.59 5.42
N GLY A 646 29.74 -21.53 4.87
CA GLY A 646 28.89 -22.42 5.66
C GLY A 646 27.60 -21.80 6.24
N ASP A 647 27.26 -20.56 5.87
CA ASP A 647 26.00 -19.95 6.29
C ASP A 647 24.79 -20.67 5.69
N LEU A 648 23.85 -21.09 6.55
CA LEU A 648 22.66 -21.85 6.14
C LEU A 648 21.74 -21.06 5.21
N ASN A 649 21.77 -19.73 5.26
CA ASN A 649 20.92 -18.85 4.46
C ASN A 649 21.69 -18.19 3.30
N ASN A 650 22.93 -18.62 3.03
CA ASN A 650 23.82 -18.05 2.01
C ASN A 650 23.94 -16.51 2.13
N HIS A 651 24.09 -16.00 3.35
CA HIS A 651 24.26 -14.58 3.60
C HIS A 651 25.63 -14.07 3.12
N TRP A 652 25.62 -12.92 2.44
CA TRP A 652 26.82 -12.21 2.00
C TRP A 652 26.91 -10.87 2.74
N GLU A 653 28.11 -10.57 3.22
CA GLU A 653 28.38 -9.37 4.00
C GLU A 653 28.91 -8.24 3.15
N SER A 654 28.72 -7.04 3.68
CA SER A 654 29.38 -5.82 3.25
C SER A 654 30.60 -5.50 4.13
N PRO A 655 31.53 -4.67 3.65
CA PRO A 655 32.69 -4.22 4.43
C PRO A 655 32.39 -3.60 5.80
N THR A 656 31.20 -3.02 5.95
CA THR A 656 30.77 -2.31 7.15
C THR A 656 30.01 -3.18 8.13
N ASP A 657 29.64 -4.40 7.75
CA ASP A 657 28.92 -5.30 8.63
C ASP A 657 29.82 -5.70 9.82
N VAL A 658 29.25 -5.58 11.02
CA VAL A 658 29.88 -6.03 12.27
C VAL A 658 29.38 -7.44 12.50
N GLY A 659 30.21 -8.42 12.14
CA GLY A 659 29.84 -9.83 12.10
C GLY A 659 29.10 -10.30 13.35
N GLY A 660 28.00 -11.03 13.14
CA GLY A 660 27.18 -11.58 14.21
C GLY A 660 27.92 -12.61 15.08
N ALA A 661 27.34 -12.94 16.24
CA ALA A 661 27.92 -13.75 17.31
C ALA A 661 28.31 -15.21 16.95
N HIS A 662 28.27 -15.62 15.68
CA HIS A 662 28.43 -17.01 15.23
C HIS A 662 29.52 -17.23 14.16
N GLN A 663 30.44 -16.29 13.95
CA GLN A 663 31.46 -16.41 12.91
C GLN A 663 32.87 -16.67 13.42
N ASN A 664 33.66 -17.32 12.57
CA ASN A 664 35.10 -17.52 12.76
C ASN A 664 35.84 -16.18 12.67
N PRO A 665 36.61 -15.77 13.69
CA PRO A 665 37.37 -14.51 13.71
C PRO A 665 38.32 -14.30 12.52
N GLN A 666 38.80 -15.37 11.88
CA GLN A 666 39.70 -15.29 10.72
C GLN A 666 38.99 -14.84 9.43
N GLU A 667 37.71 -15.14 9.25
CA GLU A 667 36.96 -14.82 8.02
C GLU A 667 36.47 -13.37 8.04
N GLN A 668 36.05 -12.88 9.22
CA GLN A 668 35.78 -11.46 9.46
C GLN A 668 37.00 -10.56 9.17
N PHE A 669 38.19 -11.12 9.32
CA PHE A 669 39.45 -10.41 9.11
C PHE A 669 39.75 -10.16 7.62
N TYR A 670 39.32 -11.04 6.71
CA TYR A 670 39.53 -10.88 5.27
C TYR A 670 38.68 -9.75 4.69
N ASN A 671 37.38 -9.71 5.01
CA ASN A 671 36.41 -8.72 4.49
C ASN A 671 36.83 -7.28 4.82
N ARG A 672 37.17 -7.04 6.10
CA ARG A 672 37.60 -5.71 6.57
C ARG A 672 38.93 -5.30 5.94
N LYS A 673 39.89 -6.22 5.87
CA LYS A 673 41.20 -5.96 5.24
C LYS A 673 41.07 -5.61 3.76
N PHE A 674 40.19 -6.32 3.04
CA PHE A 674 39.96 -6.04 1.63
C PHE A 674 39.54 -4.59 1.42
N TYR A 675 38.48 -4.14 2.09
CA TYR A 675 37.96 -2.79 1.86
C TYR A 675 38.91 -1.69 2.35
N THR A 676 39.54 -1.88 3.52
CA THR A 676 40.55 -0.94 4.05
C THR A 676 41.79 -0.84 3.15
N ALA A 677 42.08 -1.85 2.32
CA ALA A 677 43.15 -1.80 1.33
C ALA A 677 42.67 -1.34 -0.06
N TYR A 678 41.45 -1.71 -0.47
CA TYR A 678 40.91 -1.47 -1.80
C TYR A 678 40.61 0.02 -2.05
N ILE A 679 39.99 0.70 -1.08
CA ILE A 679 39.68 2.12 -1.23
C ILE A 679 40.95 2.96 -1.42
N PRO A 680 42.01 2.84 -0.58
CA PRO A 680 43.28 3.51 -0.84
C PRO A 680 43.95 3.10 -2.17
N ALA A 681 43.84 1.84 -2.59
CA ALA A 681 44.38 1.40 -3.88
C ALA A 681 43.70 2.11 -5.06
N VAL A 682 42.37 2.31 -5.01
CA VAL A 682 41.64 3.07 -6.03
C VAL A 682 41.98 4.57 -5.94
N GLN A 683 42.11 5.13 -4.74
CA GLN A 683 42.52 6.53 -4.55
C GLN A 683 43.92 6.80 -5.13
N ASN A 684 44.89 5.93 -4.85
CA ASN A 684 46.24 6.04 -5.42
C ASN A 684 46.23 5.89 -6.96
N ALA A 685 45.39 4.99 -7.49
CA ALA A 685 45.23 4.83 -8.94
C ALA A 685 44.69 6.09 -9.64
N PHE A 686 43.89 6.93 -8.96
CA PHE A 686 43.51 8.24 -9.52
C PHE A 686 44.71 9.16 -9.75
N HIS A 687 45.71 9.10 -8.89
CA HIS A 687 46.91 9.94 -8.97
C HIS A 687 47.94 9.37 -9.94
N ASP A 688 48.29 8.10 -9.79
CA ASP A 688 49.41 7.49 -10.50
C ASP A 688 48.99 6.83 -11.83
N GLN A 689 47.68 6.76 -12.10
CA GLN A 689 47.06 6.13 -13.28
C GLN A 689 47.37 4.63 -13.44
N ASP A 690 47.93 3.99 -12.40
CA ASP A 690 48.16 2.55 -12.34
C ASP A 690 47.02 1.84 -11.59
N TRP A 691 46.19 1.13 -12.37
CA TRP A 691 45.05 0.37 -11.86
C TRP A 691 45.36 -1.11 -11.59
N SER A 692 46.61 -1.56 -11.76
CA SER A 692 47.00 -2.96 -11.68
C SER A 692 46.70 -3.60 -10.31
N LEU A 693 47.03 -2.90 -9.22
CA LEU A 693 46.76 -3.36 -7.86
C LEU A 693 45.25 -3.49 -7.59
N ALA A 694 44.48 -2.44 -7.90
CA ALA A 694 43.03 -2.44 -7.71
C ALA A 694 42.36 -3.54 -8.55
N ASN A 695 42.81 -3.74 -9.80
CA ASN A 695 42.34 -4.82 -10.67
C ASN A 695 42.65 -6.21 -10.08
N GLY A 696 43.85 -6.41 -9.55
CA GLY A 696 44.24 -7.69 -8.93
C GLY A 696 43.40 -8.02 -7.69
N MET A 697 43.05 -7.02 -6.89
CA MET A 697 42.16 -7.20 -5.73
C MET A 697 40.75 -7.64 -6.16
N ILE A 698 40.19 -7.05 -7.22
CA ILE A 698 38.87 -7.48 -7.74
C ILE A 698 38.92 -8.93 -8.25
N ASP A 699 40.01 -9.32 -8.92
CA ASP A 699 40.20 -10.69 -9.40
C ASP A 699 40.31 -11.70 -8.21
N GLU A 700 40.95 -11.32 -7.10
CA GLU A 700 41.02 -12.13 -5.87
C GLU A 700 39.64 -12.28 -5.20
N LEU A 701 38.86 -11.19 -5.14
CA LEU A 701 37.51 -11.21 -4.62
C LEU A 701 36.59 -12.09 -5.47
N GLU A 702 36.71 -12.06 -6.79
CA GLU A 702 35.94 -12.94 -7.67
C GLU A 702 36.24 -14.42 -7.37
N GLN A 703 37.51 -14.79 -7.19
CA GLN A 703 37.89 -16.16 -6.82
C GLN A 703 37.33 -16.55 -5.45
N TYR A 704 37.34 -15.63 -4.48
CA TYR A 704 36.72 -15.85 -3.17
C TYR A 704 35.21 -16.12 -3.30
N GLN A 705 34.50 -15.33 -4.11
CA GLN A 705 33.08 -15.53 -4.39
C GLN A 705 32.82 -16.90 -5.01
N GLN A 706 33.60 -17.30 -6.01
CA GLN A 706 33.46 -18.60 -6.68
C GLN A 706 33.69 -19.78 -5.72
N LYS A 707 34.61 -19.63 -4.76
CA LYS A 707 34.94 -20.68 -3.81
C LYS A 707 33.88 -20.84 -2.71
N TYR A 708 33.43 -19.74 -2.11
CA TYR A 708 32.59 -19.78 -0.91
C TYR A 708 31.11 -19.45 -1.17
N GLY A 709 30.78 -18.84 -2.30
CA GLY A 709 29.42 -18.45 -2.71
C GLY A 709 28.79 -19.33 -3.79
N ALA A 710 29.42 -20.46 -4.17
CA ALA A 710 29.04 -21.28 -5.32
C ALA A 710 27.57 -21.74 -5.34
N ALA A 711 26.94 -21.94 -4.17
CA ALA A 711 25.58 -22.42 -4.04
C ALA A 711 24.52 -21.46 -4.63
N VAL A 712 24.80 -20.16 -4.63
CA VAL A 712 23.85 -19.10 -5.05
C VAL A 712 24.37 -18.26 -6.22
N LEU A 713 25.60 -18.51 -6.69
CA LEU A 713 26.20 -17.77 -7.79
C LEU A 713 25.48 -18.03 -9.13
N PRO A 714 25.13 -16.97 -9.89
CA PRO A 714 24.63 -17.13 -11.26
C PRO A 714 25.70 -17.72 -12.18
N SER A 715 25.30 -18.62 -13.10
CA SER A 715 26.21 -19.12 -14.13
C SER A 715 26.77 -17.98 -15.01
N ALA A 716 28.00 -18.11 -15.50
CA ALA A 716 28.64 -17.10 -16.35
C ALA A 716 27.78 -16.67 -17.57
N ASN A 717 27.03 -17.58 -18.17
CA ASN A 717 26.13 -17.26 -19.29
C ASN A 717 24.96 -16.37 -18.87
N LYS A 718 24.40 -16.57 -17.68
CA LYS A 718 23.35 -15.69 -17.13
C LYS A 718 23.89 -14.29 -16.86
N VAL A 719 25.10 -14.19 -16.27
CA VAL A 719 25.78 -12.90 -16.05
C VAL A 719 25.96 -12.16 -17.38
N LYS A 720 26.54 -12.82 -18.40
CA LYS A 720 26.72 -12.21 -19.73
C LYS A 720 25.41 -11.79 -20.38
N ALA A 721 24.36 -12.60 -20.27
CA ALA A 721 23.04 -12.27 -20.80
C ALA A 721 22.42 -11.06 -20.10
N GLU A 722 22.57 -10.95 -18.78
CA GLU A 722 22.08 -9.81 -18.01
C GLU A 722 22.84 -8.52 -18.38
N LEU A 723 24.16 -8.58 -18.49
CA LEU A 723 24.98 -7.45 -18.95
C LEU A 723 24.62 -7.03 -20.39
N LEU A 724 24.32 -7.98 -21.27
CA LEU A 724 23.85 -7.70 -22.62
C LEU A 724 22.48 -7.01 -22.61
N LEU A 725 21.55 -7.51 -21.79
CA LEU A 725 20.22 -6.91 -21.64
C LEU A 725 20.32 -5.45 -21.20
N ASN A 726 21.18 -5.16 -20.21
CA ASN A 726 21.42 -3.80 -19.72
C ASN A 726 22.01 -2.88 -20.81
N LYS A 727 22.81 -3.43 -21.74
CA LYS A 727 23.37 -2.67 -22.87
C LYS A 727 22.40 -2.44 -24.03
N LEU A 728 21.49 -3.40 -24.26
CA LEU A 728 20.54 -3.34 -25.38
C LEU A 728 19.40 -2.36 -25.14
N ASP A 729 19.17 -2.00 -23.88
CA ASP A 729 18.24 -0.95 -23.48
C ASP A 729 16.83 -1.13 -24.08
N VAL A 730 16.34 -2.38 -24.06
CA VAL A 730 15.13 -2.80 -24.79
C VAL A 730 13.84 -2.19 -24.19
N PHE A 731 13.93 -1.60 -23.00
CA PHE A 731 12.79 -1.15 -22.21
C PHE A 731 12.85 0.34 -21.81
N SER A 732 13.80 1.13 -22.32
CA SER A 732 13.91 2.56 -22.05
C SER A 732 13.04 3.45 -22.94
#